data_AF-A0A1Q7UMA7-F1
#
_entry.id   AF-A0A1Q7UMA7-F1
#
_cell.length_a   1.000
_cell.length_b   1.000
_cell.length_c   1.000
_cell.angle_alpha   90.00
_cell.angle_beta   90.00
_cell.angle_gamma   90.00
#
_symmetry.space_group_name_H-M   'P 1'
#
loop_
_entity.id
_entity.type
_entity.pdbx_description
1 polymer ?
#
loop_
_entity_poly.entity_id
_entity_poly.type
_entity_poly.pdbx_seq_one_letter_code
_entity_poly.pdbx_strand_id
1 'polypeptide(L)'
;LFDGTTVVAAFRKRLPAGGFGSALASLGTDLVAGAPADGQEGGGRAYRLDGTTGSVRQTFTPPSPAPGSRFGTAAAVMGNAVAVGAPFAEVGGASYLFDGNTGELIRTLSNPAPHPGDQFGYAIAATATQVIVGAPLDDAGSTDAGAVYVFDGQRESLLRIIQKPGPQTGDFFGASLAVAGDEVLIGAPLDGSGGVMRAGAAYLFQIITGTLLRVFRKPAATPGDFFGRAVAFVDGNVLVGAPLDGSGASEAGAAYLFVKPAPAAGDAFGAAVAAVGGFVLIAAPLDDTGAVDAGAAFLFDATTASPLVTFLDPAAGARDQFGLAVGAQGGSVVVGSPGPSRAYRFDPVGLPLAAHSSIAARLTNSVSGLCGNGVVDPGEQCDDGNTNDFDDCRNDCTLPLCCFILPATSHYCDDGNPCTDDTFDPSRGCTHMPNDRCCETSGECSSGETCRPCDACFLNHWDCCDKGGATCLVPLITDTCAGLYNGVGCDDSNACTVDDVCQSHVCSGMPRNCDDSRACTDDTCNEASGCVHNTAGCVCTTDVQCDDNNPCTRDSCVGETCRNTPLADGSTCGGGDLCSGLEICMRGQCVSTAPAACFDLVRCTCAEGLACPDGSAPARVAEPFAQACGLVGAAKAIAADTTQPKKKRVGKAKGKIQRALTLFGDAGHAVAKLKRKHKVPPQCAAMLAQTISHAKTVAKGLRSDLPSCTP
;
A
#
# COMPACT_ATOMS: atom_id res chain seq x y z
N LEU A 1 4.62 -16.15 3.36
CA LEU A 1 4.78 -16.88 2.09
C LEU A 1 3.44 -16.83 1.37
N PHE A 2 3.49 -16.39 0.12
CA PHE A 2 2.34 -16.25 -0.78
C PHE A 2 2.77 -16.86 -2.11
N ASP A 3 1.97 -17.75 -2.68
CA ASP A 3 2.27 -18.42 -3.96
C ASP A 3 1.68 -17.68 -5.18
N GLY A 4 1.07 -16.51 -4.95
CA GLY A 4 0.36 -15.74 -5.97
C GLY A 4 -1.16 -15.76 -5.79
N THR A 5 -1.71 -16.76 -5.09
CA THR A 5 -3.17 -16.89 -4.87
C THR A 5 -3.54 -17.15 -3.41
N THR A 6 -2.68 -17.84 -2.65
CA THR A 6 -2.96 -18.23 -1.27
C THR A 6 -1.81 -17.88 -0.33
N VAL A 7 -2.15 -17.58 0.93
CA VAL A 7 -1.16 -17.42 2.00
C VAL A 7 -0.68 -18.81 2.43
N VAL A 8 0.44 -19.24 1.86
CA VAL A 8 1.09 -20.52 2.16
C VAL A 8 1.64 -20.59 3.59
N ALA A 9 2.14 -19.47 4.13
CA ALA A 9 2.62 -19.41 5.52
C ALA A 9 2.69 -17.98 6.05
N ALA A 10 2.51 -17.81 7.37
CA ALA A 10 2.70 -16.52 8.06
C ALA A 10 3.76 -16.65 9.16
N PHE A 11 4.82 -15.85 9.09
CA PHE A 11 5.86 -15.82 10.11
C PHE A 11 5.50 -14.80 11.18
N ARG A 12 5.20 -15.29 12.39
CA ARG A 12 4.84 -14.43 13.53
C ARG A 12 5.79 -14.70 14.69
N LYS A 13 6.37 -13.63 15.22
CA LYS A 13 7.02 -13.65 16.54
C LYS A 13 6.09 -13.00 17.55
N ARG A 14 5.73 -13.69 18.63
CA ARG A 14 4.93 -13.11 19.73
C ARG A 14 5.81 -12.12 20.49
N LEU A 15 5.83 -10.88 20.01
CA LEU A 15 6.48 -9.73 20.65
C LEU A 15 5.40 -8.72 21.07
N PRO A 16 5.68 -7.83 22.04
CA PRO A 16 4.83 -6.67 22.30
C PRO A 16 4.58 -5.89 20.99
N ALA A 17 3.43 -5.22 20.86
CA ALA A 17 3.11 -4.43 19.68
C ALA A 17 4.24 -3.40 19.41
N GLY A 18 4.96 -3.54 18.28
CA GLY A 18 6.02 -2.59 17.93
C GLY A 18 7.15 -3.15 17.05
N GLY A 19 6.85 -3.55 15.83
CA GLY A 19 7.85 -3.38 14.75
C GLY A 19 8.60 -4.61 14.25
N PHE A 20 8.32 -5.83 14.68
CA PHE A 20 8.84 -6.98 13.93
C PHE A 20 8.35 -6.95 12.48
N GLY A 21 9.27 -6.98 11.52
CA GLY A 21 9.00 -6.79 10.10
C GLY A 21 9.03 -5.31 9.66
N SER A 22 9.47 -4.36 10.49
CA SER A 22 9.60 -2.95 10.09
C SER A 22 10.60 -2.72 8.95
N ALA A 23 11.56 -3.63 8.84
CA ALA A 23 12.51 -3.70 7.75
C ALA A 23 12.65 -5.15 7.30
N LEU A 24 12.78 -5.35 6.00
CA LEU A 24 12.95 -6.66 5.38
C LEU A 24 14.10 -6.62 4.39
N ALA A 25 14.93 -7.67 4.38
CA ALA A 25 15.94 -7.90 3.36
C ALA A 25 16.09 -9.40 3.10
N SER A 26 16.48 -9.78 1.87
CA SER A 26 16.73 -11.18 1.52
C SER A 26 18.21 -11.51 1.67
N LEU A 27 18.52 -12.64 2.32
CA LEU A 27 19.86 -13.21 2.43
C LEU A 27 19.83 -14.65 1.90
N GLY A 28 20.06 -14.79 0.59
CA GLY A 28 19.87 -16.07 -0.10
C GLY A 28 18.40 -16.51 0.00
N THR A 29 18.16 -17.72 0.51
CA THR A 29 16.80 -18.23 0.76
C THR A 29 16.21 -17.77 2.09
N ASP A 30 16.99 -17.08 2.92
CA ASP A 30 16.57 -16.63 4.24
C ASP A 30 16.07 -15.18 4.20
N LEU A 31 15.28 -14.82 5.20
CA LEU A 31 14.71 -13.49 5.38
C LEU A 31 15.37 -12.80 6.57
N VAL A 32 15.84 -11.57 6.39
CA VAL A 32 16.22 -10.68 7.49
C VAL A 32 15.02 -9.80 7.84
N ALA A 33 14.62 -9.76 9.11
CA ALA A 33 13.53 -8.94 9.61
C ALA A 33 13.98 -8.09 10.80
N GLY A 34 13.81 -6.77 10.69
CA GLY A 34 14.04 -5.81 11.77
C GLY A 34 12.90 -5.78 12.79
N ALA A 35 13.20 -5.44 14.03
CA ALA A 35 12.27 -5.35 15.15
C ALA A 35 12.68 -4.22 16.13
N PRO A 36 12.45 -2.94 15.78
CA PRO A 36 12.98 -1.77 16.47
C PRO A 36 12.43 -1.55 17.88
N ALA A 37 11.25 -2.06 18.24
CA ALA A 37 10.77 -1.97 19.62
C ALA A 37 11.07 -3.23 20.46
N ASP A 38 11.77 -4.21 19.89
CA ASP A 38 12.19 -5.40 20.64
C ASP A 38 13.37 -5.09 21.57
N GLY A 39 13.61 -5.91 22.59
CA GLY A 39 14.64 -5.67 23.61
C GLY A 39 14.22 -4.71 24.72
N GLN A 40 15.16 -4.40 25.62
CA GLN A 40 14.92 -3.51 26.75
C GLN A 40 14.63 -2.10 26.25
N GLU A 41 13.51 -1.52 26.70
CA GLU A 41 13.11 -0.12 26.41
C GLU A 41 13.16 0.28 24.92
N GLY A 42 12.93 -0.65 23.98
CA GLY A 42 12.96 -0.37 22.54
C GLY A 42 14.37 -0.18 21.96
N GLY A 43 15.36 -0.86 22.54
CA GLY A 43 16.72 -0.90 22.00
C GLY A 43 16.85 -1.60 20.64
N GLY A 44 15.86 -2.38 20.25
CA GLY A 44 15.72 -3.00 18.93
C GLY A 44 16.50 -4.31 18.75
N ARG A 45 16.04 -5.14 17.81
CA ARG A 45 16.71 -6.37 17.35
C ARG A 45 16.51 -6.56 15.84
N ALA A 46 17.30 -7.41 15.23
CA ALA A 46 17.03 -7.94 13.89
C ALA A 46 17.22 -9.45 13.87
N TYR A 47 16.54 -10.12 12.96
CA TYR A 47 16.45 -11.58 12.90
C TYR A 47 16.76 -12.09 11.52
N ARG A 48 17.60 -13.11 11.40
CA ARG A 48 17.65 -13.97 10.22
C ARG A 48 16.71 -15.13 10.45
N LEU A 49 15.78 -15.31 9.54
CA LEU A 49 14.74 -16.32 9.56
C LEU A 49 14.94 -17.25 8.38
N ASP A 50 14.79 -18.54 8.61
CA ASP A 50 14.68 -19.50 7.54
C ASP A 50 13.48 -19.14 6.64
N GLY A 51 13.69 -18.94 5.34
CA GLY A 51 12.63 -18.46 4.45
C GLY A 51 11.52 -19.48 4.17
N THR A 52 11.73 -20.76 4.51
CA THR A 52 10.71 -21.82 4.32
C THR A 52 9.91 -22.05 5.60
N THR A 53 10.60 -22.19 6.73
CA THR A 53 10.01 -22.57 8.01
C THR A 53 9.73 -21.39 8.93
N GLY A 54 10.38 -20.24 8.71
CA GLY A 54 10.29 -19.06 9.56
C GLY A 54 11.04 -19.17 10.87
N SER A 55 11.78 -20.26 11.08
CA SER A 55 12.55 -20.46 12.30
C SER A 55 13.68 -19.43 12.39
N VAL A 56 13.91 -18.90 13.59
CA VAL A 56 15.01 -17.95 13.81
C VAL A 56 16.34 -18.71 13.70
N ARG A 57 17.12 -18.38 12.67
CA ARG A 57 18.47 -18.89 12.45
C ARG A 57 19.52 -18.05 13.16
N GLN A 58 19.35 -16.73 13.18
CA GLN A 58 20.25 -15.81 13.85
C GLN A 58 19.49 -14.63 14.46
N THR A 59 19.99 -14.11 15.58
CA THR A 59 19.57 -12.82 16.14
C THR A 59 20.76 -11.86 16.11
N PHE A 60 20.54 -10.67 15.57
CA PHE A 60 21.52 -9.59 15.57
C PHE A 60 21.17 -8.61 16.67
N THR A 61 22.17 -8.23 17.46
CA THR A 61 22.07 -7.25 18.53
C THR A 61 23.22 -6.26 18.42
N PRO A 62 22.98 -4.95 18.58
CA PRO A 62 24.06 -3.97 18.60
C PRO A 62 24.97 -4.23 19.81
N PRO A 63 26.26 -3.88 19.73
CA PRO A 63 27.24 -4.15 20.79
C PRO A 63 26.93 -3.41 22.09
N SER A 64 26.28 -2.24 22.01
CA SER A 64 25.81 -1.46 23.15
C SER A 64 24.33 -1.10 22.95
N PRO A 65 23.38 -2.00 23.29
CA PRO A 65 21.96 -1.72 23.15
C PRO A 65 21.53 -0.59 24.08
N ALA A 66 21.17 0.56 23.49
CA ALA A 66 20.65 1.70 24.22
C ALA A 66 19.10 1.74 24.13
N PRO A 67 18.39 2.04 25.23
CA PRO A 67 16.96 2.34 25.20
C PRO A 67 16.56 3.29 24.08
N GLY A 68 15.49 2.97 23.35
CA GLY A 68 14.96 3.81 22.29
C GLY A 68 15.83 3.96 21.04
N SER A 69 16.97 3.27 20.92
CA SER A 69 17.84 3.36 19.74
C SER A 69 17.20 2.82 18.44
N ARG A 70 16.15 2.00 18.56
CA ARG A 70 15.39 1.41 17.47
C ARG A 70 16.24 0.65 16.45
N PHE A 71 17.20 -0.12 16.93
CA PHE A 71 17.96 -1.04 16.08
C PHE A 71 17.04 -2.00 15.32
N GLY A 72 17.24 -2.15 14.02
CA GLY A 72 16.33 -2.89 13.15
C GLY A 72 15.29 -2.01 12.45
N THR A 73 15.43 -0.69 12.48
CA THR A 73 14.56 0.21 11.71
C THR A 73 14.75 0.04 10.21
N ALA A 74 15.97 -0.24 9.76
CA ALA A 74 16.32 -0.56 8.38
C ALA A 74 17.25 -1.76 8.32
N ALA A 75 17.21 -2.51 7.22
CA ALA A 75 18.08 -3.65 6.98
C ALA A 75 18.42 -3.76 5.50
N ALA A 76 19.67 -4.10 5.18
CA ALA A 76 20.11 -4.42 3.82
C ALA A 76 21.17 -5.55 3.86
N VAL A 77 21.38 -6.22 2.74
CA VAL A 77 22.30 -7.35 2.64
C VAL A 77 23.36 -7.07 1.58
N MET A 78 24.62 -7.27 1.95
CA MET A 78 25.79 -7.14 1.08
C MET A 78 26.54 -8.48 1.07
N GLY A 79 26.32 -9.29 0.04
CA GLY A 79 26.84 -10.66 0.02
C GLY A 79 26.28 -11.48 1.18
N ASN A 80 27.15 -11.92 2.11
CA ASN A 80 26.72 -12.58 3.36
C ASN A 80 26.55 -11.61 4.54
N ALA A 81 26.99 -10.36 4.41
CA ALA A 81 26.95 -9.40 5.50
C ALA A 81 25.56 -8.73 5.58
N VAL A 82 25.09 -8.47 6.79
CA VAL A 82 23.79 -7.87 7.07
C VAL A 82 24.01 -6.50 7.71
N ALA A 83 23.61 -5.44 7.01
CA ALA A 83 23.62 -4.07 7.53
C ALA A 83 22.29 -3.78 8.22
N VAL A 84 22.34 -3.24 9.45
CA VAL A 84 21.15 -2.93 10.26
C VAL A 84 21.25 -1.52 10.84
N GLY A 85 20.17 -0.76 10.73
CA GLY A 85 20.10 0.64 11.14
C GLY A 85 19.53 0.83 12.54
N ALA A 86 20.10 1.78 13.28
CA ALA A 86 19.63 2.28 14.56
C ALA A 86 19.65 3.82 14.56
N PRO A 87 18.63 4.48 13.95
CA PRO A 87 18.64 5.92 13.72
C PRO A 87 18.68 6.76 15.01
N PHE A 88 18.33 6.18 16.15
CA PHE A 88 18.35 6.88 17.44
C PHE A 88 19.45 6.37 18.38
N ALA A 89 20.43 5.62 17.85
CA ALA A 89 21.62 5.23 18.60
C ALA A 89 22.63 6.39 18.65
N GLU A 90 23.48 6.41 19.69
CA GLU A 90 24.56 7.38 19.83
C GLU A 90 24.07 8.84 19.71
N VAL A 91 24.90 9.75 19.18
CA VAL A 91 24.54 11.16 19.03
C VAL A 91 23.64 11.39 17.81
N GLY A 92 23.97 10.83 16.64
CA GLY A 92 23.30 11.11 15.37
C GLY A 92 22.70 9.89 14.67
N GLY A 93 22.64 8.73 15.33
CA GLY A 93 22.30 7.45 14.71
C GLY A 93 23.52 6.61 14.34
N ALA A 94 23.30 5.31 14.11
CA ALA A 94 24.34 4.37 13.72
C ALA A 94 23.80 3.30 12.75
N SER A 95 24.71 2.69 11.97
CA SER A 95 24.45 1.47 11.22
C SER A 95 25.51 0.42 11.57
N TYR A 96 25.11 -0.84 11.63
CA TYR A 96 25.95 -1.94 12.07
C TYR A 96 25.99 -3.03 11.00
N LEU A 97 27.18 -3.50 10.67
CA LEU A 97 27.39 -4.57 9.69
C LEU A 97 27.76 -5.86 10.43
N PHE A 98 26.94 -6.90 10.28
CA PHE A 98 27.13 -8.20 10.90
C PHE A 98 27.47 -9.27 9.87
N ASP A 99 28.18 -10.31 10.29
CA ASP A 99 28.25 -11.53 9.49
C ASP A 99 26.90 -12.25 9.56
N GLY A 100 26.29 -12.52 8.41
CA GLY A 100 24.95 -13.09 8.34
C GLY A 100 24.85 -14.52 8.88
N ASN A 101 25.96 -15.26 8.98
CA ASN A 101 25.98 -16.64 9.48
C ASN A 101 26.24 -16.68 10.99
N THR A 102 27.25 -15.97 11.47
CA THR A 102 27.64 -16.02 12.90
C THR A 102 26.88 -15.00 13.74
N GLY A 103 26.38 -13.92 13.12
CA GLY A 103 25.82 -12.77 13.82
C GLY A 103 26.85 -11.91 14.53
N GLU A 104 28.15 -12.18 14.33
CA GLU A 104 29.22 -11.36 14.88
C GLU A 104 29.20 -9.98 14.23
N LEU A 105 29.38 -8.94 15.04
CA LEU A 105 29.57 -7.60 14.54
C LEU A 105 30.89 -7.57 13.78
N ILE A 106 30.80 -7.32 12.48
CA ILE A 106 31.99 -7.04 11.67
C ILE A 106 32.42 -5.61 12.02
N ARG A 107 31.50 -4.63 11.90
CA ARG A 107 31.85 -3.19 11.97
C ARG A 107 30.65 -2.31 12.34
N THR A 108 30.94 -1.12 12.86
CA THR A 108 29.98 -0.02 13.03
C THR A 108 30.27 1.07 12.00
N LEU A 109 29.25 1.47 11.25
CA LEU A 109 29.28 2.58 10.30
C LEU A 109 28.66 3.81 10.98
N SER A 110 29.36 4.93 10.93
CA SER A 110 28.97 6.16 11.63
C SER A 110 29.09 7.38 10.72
N ASN A 111 28.21 8.36 10.93
CA ASN A 111 28.40 9.71 10.39
C ASN A 111 29.71 10.30 10.97
N PRO A 112 30.67 10.78 10.16
CA PRO A 112 31.91 11.38 10.65
C PRO A 112 31.71 12.68 11.44
N ALA A 113 30.61 13.39 11.21
CA ALA A 113 30.27 14.65 11.88
C ALA A 113 28.81 14.61 12.37
N PRO A 114 28.48 13.72 13.34
CA PRO A 114 27.11 13.51 13.76
C PRO A 114 26.60 14.70 14.58
N HIS A 115 25.42 15.19 14.24
CA HIS A 115 24.63 16.10 15.08
C HIS A 115 23.49 15.33 15.77
N PRO A 116 23.06 15.80 16.96
CA PRO A 116 21.93 15.22 17.67
C PRO A 116 20.67 15.16 16.81
N GLY A 117 20.23 13.94 16.48
CA GLY A 117 18.97 13.72 15.77
C GLY A 117 19.06 13.58 14.25
N ASP A 118 20.26 13.53 13.64
CA ASP A 118 20.42 13.33 12.17
C ASP A 118 19.73 12.06 11.62
N GLN A 119 19.48 11.08 12.50
CA GLN A 119 18.86 9.80 12.19
C GLN A 119 19.66 8.96 11.19
N PHE A 120 20.99 9.01 11.25
CA PHE A 120 21.85 8.13 10.46
C PHE A 120 21.49 6.65 10.69
N GLY A 121 21.24 5.92 9.61
CA GLY A 121 20.73 4.54 9.68
C GLY A 121 19.21 4.44 9.59
N TYR A 122 18.51 5.52 9.27
CA TYR A 122 17.06 5.52 9.04
C TYR A 122 16.66 4.66 7.84
N ALA A 123 17.42 4.75 6.75
CA ALA A 123 17.29 3.93 5.56
C ALA A 123 18.64 3.33 5.20
N ILE A 124 18.65 2.09 4.71
CA ILE A 124 19.88 1.41 4.28
C ILE A 124 19.59 0.68 2.98
N ALA A 125 20.50 0.80 2.02
CA ALA A 125 20.58 -0.04 0.84
C ALA A 125 22.01 -0.56 0.67
N ALA A 126 22.21 -1.59 -0.14
CA ALA A 126 23.53 -2.17 -0.36
C ALA A 126 23.71 -2.61 -1.82
N THR A 127 24.94 -2.46 -2.33
CA THR A 127 25.41 -3.13 -3.55
C THR A 127 26.14 -4.41 -3.17
N ALA A 128 26.83 -5.05 -4.13
CA ALA A 128 27.73 -6.17 -3.83
C ALA A 128 28.94 -5.76 -2.96
N THR A 129 29.33 -4.48 -2.94
CA THR A 129 30.58 -4.01 -2.32
C THR A 129 30.44 -2.78 -1.43
N GLN A 130 29.28 -2.12 -1.44
CA GLN A 130 29.06 -0.85 -0.75
C GLN A 130 27.80 -0.91 0.10
N VAL A 131 27.83 -0.19 1.22
CA VAL A 131 26.67 0.04 2.07
C VAL A 131 26.31 1.53 1.98
N ILE A 132 25.06 1.81 1.65
CA ILE A 132 24.52 3.15 1.48
C ILE A 132 23.57 3.42 2.64
N VAL A 133 23.81 4.49 3.39
CA VAL A 133 23.08 4.81 4.62
C VAL A 133 22.49 6.21 4.54
N GLY A 134 21.18 6.32 4.78
CA GLY A 134 20.46 7.60 4.82
C GLY A 134 20.42 8.20 6.23
N ALA A 135 20.53 9.52 6.27
CA ALA A 135 20.37 10.36 7.46
C ALA A 135 19.45 11.55 7.09
N PRO A 136 18.12 11.37 7.10
CA PRO A 136 17.19 12.35 6.56
C PRO A 136 17.14 13.66 7.34
N LEU A 137 17.59 13.70 8.58
CA LEU A 137 17.64 14.93 9.40
C LEU A 137 19.05 15.50 9.50
N ASP A 138 20.00 15.02 8.70
CA ASP A 138 21.35 15.60 8.68
C ASP A 138 21.31 17.04 8.15
N ASP A 139 22.06 17.92 8.81
CA ASP A 139 22.15 19.35 8.51
C ASP A 139 23.09 19.70 7.34
N ALA A 140 23.49 18.71 6.53
CA ALA A 140 24.31 18.87 5.34
C ALA A 140 23.71 19.90 4.36
N GLY A 141 24.32 21.09 4.32
CA GLY A 141 23.96 22.18 3.41
C GLY A 141 22.80 23.05 3.89
N SER A 142 21.78 22.47 4.55
CA SER A 142 20.70 23.20 5.24
C SER A 142 20.12 22.35 6.38
N THR A 143 19.44 22.98 7.34
CA THR A 143 18.87 22.32 8.51
C THR A 143 17.89 21.21 8.12
N ASP A 144 18.08 20.00 8.64
CA ASP A 144 17.27 18.81 8.32
C ASP A 144 17.09 18.58 6.80
N ALA A 145 18.04 19.02 5.96
CA ALA A 145 17.94 18.80 4.52
C ALA A 145 18.13 17.32 4.16
N GLY A 146 18.95 16.63 4.97
CA GLY A 146 19.27 15.23 4.86
C GLY A 146 20.45 14.93 3.95
N ALA A 147 21.11 13.81 4.22
CA ALA A 147 22.26 13.32 3.47
C ALA A 147 22.26 11.79 3.34
N VAL A 148 23.04 11.30 2.37
CA VAL A 148 23.27 9.88 2.14
C VAL A 148 24.78 9.59 2.13
N TYR A 149 25.19 8.56 2.85
CA TYR A 149 26.59 8.19 3.05
C TYR A 149 26.87 6.86 2.37
N VAL A 150 27.93 6.80 1.57
CA VAL A 150 28.34 5.60 0.84
C VAL A 150 29.64 5.09 1.45
N PHE A 151 29.62 3.89 2.01
CA PHE A 151 30.78 3.23 2.62
C PHE A 151 31.32 2.10 1.75
N ASP A 152 32.64 1.92 1.74
CA ASP A 152 33.27 0.69 1.28
C ASP A 152 32.95 -0.42 2.28
N GLY A 153 32.19 -1.41 1.85
CA GLY A 153 31.77 -2.52 2.70
C GLY A 153 32.90 -3.47 3.13
N GLN A 154 34.07 -3.39 2.50
CA GLN A 154 35.24 -4.20 2.81
C GLN A 154 36.26 -3.44 3.67
N ARG A 155 36.46 -2.13 3.42
CA ARG A 155 37.61 -1.35 3.94
C ARG A 155 37.29 -0.23 4.93
N GLU A 156 36.06 -0.12 5.44
CA GLU A 156 35.66 0.89 6.46
C GLU A 156 35.74 2.36 6.05
N SER A 157 36.17 2.66 4.83
CA SER A 157 36.27 4.04 4.38
C SER A 157 34.89 4.56 3.95
N LEU A 158 34.46 5.67 4.54
CA LEU A 158 33.46 6.52 3.92
C LEU A 158 34.02 6.94 2.56
N LEU A 159 33.36 6.52 1.49
CA LEU A 159 33.73 6.84 0.12
C LEU A 159 33.18 8.19 -0.29
N ARG A 160 31.93 8.49 0.11
CA ARG A 160 31.22 9.69 -0.35
C ARG A 160 30.06 10.06 0.57
N ILE A 161 29.77 11.36 0.59
CA ILE A 161 28.51 11.92 1.05
C ILE A 161 27.78 12.49 -0.18
N ILE A 162 26.56 12.01 -0.42
CA ILE A 162 25.66 12.50 -1.46
C ILE A 162 24.68 13.45 -0.79
N GLN A 163 24.64 14.68 -1.27
CA GLN A 163 23.72 15.73 -0.83
C GLN A 163 22.74 16.06 -1.96
N LYS A 164 21.55 16.51 -1.60
CA LYS A 164 20.59 17.04 -2.57
C LYS A 164 21.13 18.31 -3.24
N PRO A 165 21.07 18.43 -4.57
CA PRO A 165 21.36 19.69 -5.27
C PRO A 165 20.34 20.76 -4.86
N GLY A 166 20.85 21.88 -4.33
CA GLY A 166 19.99 22.90 -3.73
C GLY A 166 19.25 22.37 -2.50
N PRO A 167 19.96 22.01 -1.41
CA PRO A 167 19.34 21.54 -0.19
C PRO A 167 18.51 22.66 0.45
N GLN A 168 17.30 22.34 0.86
CA GLN A 168 16.39 23.23 1.57
C GLN A 168 16.03 22.64 2.93
N THR A 169 15.60 23.51 3.84
CA THR A 169 15.27 23.11 5.20
C THR A 169 14.14 22.08 5.22
N GLY A 170 14.40 20.93 5.83
CA GLY A 170 13.41 19.88 6.01
C GLY A 170 13.04 19.11 4.74
N ASP A 171 13.92 19.01 3.74
CA ASP A 171 13.69 18.20 2.53
C ASP A 171 13.63 16.69 2.81
N PHE A 172 14.32 16.26 3.87
CA PHE A 172 14.44 14.87 4.33
C PHE A 172 15.06 13.94 3.28
N PHE A 173 16.07 14.42 2.55
CA PHE A 173 16.81 13.65 1.57
C PHE A 173 17.51 12.45 2.24
N GLY A 174 17.31 11.25 1.70
CA GLY A 174 17.81 10.01 2.32
C GLY A 174 16.79 9.30 3.21
N ALA A 175 15.53 9.73 3.23
CA ALA A 175 14.46 9.07 3.99
C ALA A 175 14.08 7.69 3.43
N SER A 176 14.35 7.44 2.15
CA SER A 176 14.17 6.13 1.50
C SER A 176 15.28 5.91 0.48
N LEU A 177 15.68 4.65 0.30
CA LEU A 177 16.81 4.26 -0.56
C LEU A 177 16.47 2.99 -1.32
N ALA A 178 16.85 2.95 -2.59
CA ALA A 178 16.90 1.73 -3.41
C ALA A 178 18.15 1.76 -4.29
N VAL A 179 18.67 0.58 -4.63
CA VAL A 179 19.91 0.43 -5.42
C VAL A 179 19.66 -0.56 -6.55
N ALA A 180 20.17 -0.24 -7.73
CA ALA A 180 20.24 -1.15 -8.87
C ALA A 180 21.58 -0.92 -9.60
N GLY A 181 22.44 -1.93 -9.63
CA GLY A 181 23.76 -1.81 -10.23
C GLY A 181 24.62 -0.73 -9.55
N ASP A 182 25.03 0.27 -10.32
CA ASP A 182 25.81 1.45 -9.87
C ASP A 182 24.95 2.71 -9.64
N GLU A 183 23.62 2.58 -9.69
CA GLU A 183 22.67 3.65 -9.47
C GLU A 183 22.01 3.52 -8.08
N VAL A 184 21.80 4.67 -7.42
CA VAL A 184 21.01 4.77 -6.18
C VAL A 184 19.87 5.75 -6.37
N LEU A 185 18.67 5.32 -5.99
CA LEU A 185 17.47 6.13 -5.93
C LEU A 185 17.23 6.57 -4.49
N ILE A 186 17.10 7.88 -4.29
CA ILE A 186 17.04 8.52 -2.98
C ILE A 186 15.76 9.35 -2.86
N GLY A 187 14.93 9.06 -1.87
CA GLY A 187 13.72 9.84 -1.58
C GLY A 187 13.97 11.07 -0.72
N ALA A 188 13.23 12.14 -1.02
CA ALA A 188 13.14 13.37 -0.23
C ALA A 188 11.65 13.77 -0.11
N PRO A 189 10.88 13.11 0.78
CA PRO A 189 9.42 13.21 0.81
C PRO A 189 8.88 14.59 1.15
N LEU A 190 9.70 15.47 1.75
CA LEU A 190 9.27 16.82 2.13
C LEU A 190 9.81 17.91 1.21
N ASP A 191 10.52 17.52 0.14
CA ASP A 191 11.09 18.45 -0.82
C ASP A 191 10.03 19.34 -1.48
N GLY A 192 10.21 20.66 -1.32
CA GLY A 192 9.34 21.71 -1.86
C GLY A 192 9.90 22.40 -3.11
N SER A 193 11.08 22.03 -3.59
CA SER A 193 11.79 22.71 -4.68
C SER A 193 11.08 22.68 -6.05
N GLY A 194 9.99 21.91 -6.16
CA GLY A 194 9.12 21.85 -7.34
C GLY A 194 8.03 22.92 -7.36
N GLY A 195 8.06 23.87 -6.41
CA GLY A 195 7.08 24.94 -6.28
C GLY A 195 5.85 24.59 -5.45
N VAL A 196 5.73 23.34 -5.00
CA VAL A 196 4.63 22.85 -4.14
C VAL A 196 5.21 22.36 -2.82
N MET A 197 4.77 22.95 -1.73
CA MET A 197 5.28 22.67 -0.38
C MET A 197 5.06 21.21 0.00
N ARG A 198 6.13 20.49 0.36
CA ARG A 198 6.09 19.09 0.81
C ARG A 198 5.39 18.14 -0.18
N ALA A 199 5.44 18.46 -1.47
CA ALA A 199 5.03 17.53 -2.51
C ALA A 199 5.93 16.29 -2.54
N GLY A 200 7.22 16.50 -2.27
CA GLY A 200 8.24 15.46 -2.27
C GLY A 200 8.84 15.18 -3.65
N ALA A 201 10.01 14.55 -3.66
CA ALA A 201 10.74 14.15 -4.86
C ALA A 201 11.56 12.88 -4.61
N ALA A 202 12.00 12.24 -5.71
CA ALA A 202 13.01 11.19 -5.67
C ALA A 202 14.15 11.52 -6.65
N TYR A 203 15.37 11.18 -6.29
CA TYR A 203 16.59 11.56 -7.00
C TYR A 203 17.41 10.33 -7.35
N LEU A 204 17.79 10.19 -8.61
CA LEU A 204 18.66 9.14 -9.10
C LEU A 204 20.09 9.64 -9.21
N PHE A 205 21.02 8.96 -8.55
CA PHE A 205 22.44 9.26 -8.58
C PHE A 205 23.27 8.08 -9.04
N GLN A 206 24.40 8.38 -9.67
CA GLN A 206 25.47 7.43 -9.88
C GLN A 206 26.30 7.31 -8.58
N ILE A 207 26.41 6.11 -8.02
CA ILE A 207 26.93 5.88 -6.67
C ILE A 207 28.41 6.26 -6.54
N ILE A 208 29.23 5.94 -7.56
CA ILE A 208 30.69 6.10 -7.54
C ILE A 208 31.08 7.58 -7.64
N THR A 209 30.51 8.30 -8.60
CA THR A 209 30.81 9.70 -8.90
C THR A 209 29.99 10.65 -8.04
N GLY A 210 28.82 10.23 -7.54
CA GLY A 210 27.85 11.10 -6.88
C GLY A 210 27.15 12.05 -7.85
N THR A 211 27.17 11.75 -9.15
CA THR A 211 26.53 12.58 -10.17
C THR A 211 25.02 12.39 -10.11
N LEU A 212 24.26 13.50 -10.04
CA LEU A 212 22.81 13.45 -10.22
C LEU A 212 22.49 13.08 -11.68
N LEU A 213 21.77 11.99 -11.87
CA LEU A 213 21.33 11.50 -13.17
C LEU A 213 19.92 12.01 -13.51
N ARG A 214 18.99 11.98 -12.55
CA ARG A 214 17.59 12.38 -12.78
C ARG A 214 16.88 12.78 -11.49
N VAL A 215 15.90 13.68 -11.61
CA VAL A 215 14.94 14.00 -10.56
C VAL A 215 13.55 13.56 -11.00
N PHE A 216 12.84 12.85 -10.13
CA PHE A 216 11.46 12.44 -10.30
C PHE A 216 10.56 13.27 -9.40
N ARG A 217 9.47 13.77 -9.98
CA ARG A 217 8.43 14.51 -9.27
C ARG A 217 7.08 14.00 -9.73
N LYS A 218 6.09 14.07 -8.84
CA LYS A 218 4.71 13.80 -9.19
C LYS A 218 4.18 14.85 -10.19
N PRO A 219 3.53 14.45 -11.30
CA PRO A 219 2.76 15.36 -12.15
C PRO A 219 1.56 15.93 -11.38
N ALA A 220 1.32 17.24 -11.48
CA ALA A 220 0.24 17.92 -10.74
C ALA A 220 0.28 17.65 -9.22
N ALA A 221 1.47 17.82 -8.62
CA ALA A 221 1.67 17.57 -7.19
C ALA A 221 0.79 18.46 -6.31
N THR A 222 0.28 17.88 -5.22
CA THR A 222 -0.46 18.59 -4.16
C THR A 222 0.39 18.70 -2.89
N PRO A 223 0.17 19.73 -2.06
CA PRO A 223 0.93 19.87 -0.83
C PRO A 223 0.73 18.69 0.11
N GLY A 224 1.82 18.08 0.57
CA GLY A 224 1.78 17.00 1.57
C GLY A 224 1.64 15.58 1.02
N ASP A 225 1.72 15.37 -0.31
CA ASP A 225 1.62 14.02 -0.91
C ASP A 225 2.71 13.05 -0.45
N PHE A 226 3.85 13.60 0.01
CA PHE A 226 5.04 12.85 0.43
C PHE A 226 5.59 11.91 -0.64
N PHE A 227 5.60 12.35 -1.89
CA PHE A 227 6.23 11.62 -2.98
C PHE A 227 7.71 11.37 -2.70
N GLY A 228 8.18 10.13 -2.84
CA GLY A 228 9.54 9.74 -2.44
C GLY A 228 9.61 9.16 -1.02
N ARG A 229 8.46 8.97 -0.34
CA ARG A 229 8.43 8.29 0.97
C ARG A 229 8.91 6.84 0.89
N ALA A 230 8.65 6.17 -0.23
CA ALA A 230 9.16 4.85 -0.55
C ALA A 230 9.63 4.84 -2.01
N VAL A 231 10.73 4.14 -2.28
CA VAL A 231 11.33 4.05 -3.61
C VAL A 231 11.77 2.61 -3.89
N ALA A 232 11.68 2.18 -5.15
CA ALA A 232 12.15 0.87 -5.60
C ALA A 232 12.59 0.92 -7.06
N PHE A 233 13.39 -0.06 -7.45
CA PHE A 233 13.63 -0.40 -8.85
C PHE A 233 12.82 -1.64 -9.22
N VAL A 234 12.22 -1.63 -10.41
CA VAL A 234 11.47 -2.78 -10.97
C VAL A 234 11.80 -2.88 -12.45
N ASP A 235 12.46 -3.97 -12.88
CA ASP A 235 12.80 -4.24 -14.28
C ASP A 235 13.46 -3.05 -15.01
N GLY A 236 14.41 -2.37 -14.33
CA GLY A 236 15.11 -1.19 -14.86
C GLY A 236 14.33 0.13 -14.74
N ASN A 237 13.06 0.07 -14.31
CA ASN A 237 12.20 1.22 -14.05
C ASN A 237 12.29 1.68 -12.61
N VAL A 238 11.78 2.89 -12.35
CA VAL A 238 11.76 3.51 -11.04
C VAL A 238 10.32 3.57 -10.52
N LEU A 239 10.07 3.03 -9.33
CA LEU A 239 8.78 3.10 -8.65
C LEU A 239 8.90 4.03 -7.44
N VAL A 240 7.98 4.99 -7.31
CA VAL A 240 7.98 5.96 -6.22
C VAL A 240 6.60 6.07 -5.57
N GLY A 241 6.55 5.91 -4.25
CA GLY A 241 5.32 6.04 -3.46
C GLY A 241 5.06 7.46 -2.96
N ALA A 242 3.79 7.84 -2.95
CA ALA A 242 3.22 9.06 -2.37
C ALA A 242 2.01 8.69 -1.51
N PRO A 243 2.21 8.31 -0.23
CA PRO A 243 1.17 7.66 0.57
C PRO A 243 0.00 8.57 0.96
N LEU A 244 0.16 9.90 0.88
CA LEU A 244 -0.92 10.84 1.19
C LEU A 244 -1.53 11.49 -0.04
N ASP A 245 -1.24 10.94 -1.22
CA ASP A 245 -1.80 11.39 -2.48
C ASP A 245 -3.34 11.34 -2.48
N GLY A 246 -3.96 12.46 -2.84
CA GLY A 246 -5.42 12.64 -2.87
C GLY A 246 -6.10 12.40 -4.24
N SER A 247 -5.36 11.98 -5.27
CA SER A 247 -5.86 11.94 -6.66
C SER A 247 -7.03 10.97 -6.92
N GLY A 248 -7.21 9.93 -6.09
CA GLY A 248 -8.36 9.02 -6.16
C GLY A 248 -9.41 9.25 -5.07
N ALA A 249 -8.95 9.45 -3.83
CA ALA A 249 -9.75 9.86 -2.67
C ALA A 249 -8.82 10.54 -1.64
N SER A 250 -9.40 11.20 -0.63
CA SER A 250 -8.60 11.89 0.42
C SER A 250 -7.59 10.94 1.06
N GLU A 251 -6.30 11.24 0.92
CA GLU A 251 -5.17 10.46 1.47
C GLU A 251 -5.20 8.96 1.08
N ALA A 252 -5.74 8.62 -0.10
CA ALA A 252 -5.78 7.24 -0.59
C ALA A 252 -4.37 6.69 -0.89
N GLY A 253 -3.43 7.59 -1.22
CA GLY A 253 -2.07 7.25 -1.61
C GLY A 253 -1.97 6.75 -3.05
N ALA A 254 -0.79 6.91 -3.64
CA ALA A 254 -0.49 6.46 -4.99
C ALA A 254 0.95 5.96 -5.10
N ALA A 255 1.20 5.09 -6.09
CA ALA A 255 2.54 4.67 -6.51
C ALA A 255 2.72 5.00 -7.99
N TYR A 256 3.87 5.58 -8.32
CA TYR A 256 4.19 6.11 -9.64
C TYR A 256 5.33 5.31 -10.27
N LEU A 257 5.06 4.66 -11.39
CA LEU A 257 6.04 3.94 -12.18
C LEU A 257 6.62 4.87 -13.27
N PHE A 258 7.92 5.11 -13.20
CA PHE A 258 8.70 5.82 -14.20
C PHE A 258 9.47 4.80 -15.00
N VAL A 259 8.97 4.52 -16.20
CA VAL A 259 9.64 3.62 -17.12
C VAL A 259 10.94 4.27 -17.58
N LYS A 260 12.07 3.58 -17.46
CA LYS A 260 13.37 3.98 -18.03
C LYS A 260 13.34 3.45 -19.47
N PRO A 261 13.09 4.30 -20.48
CA PRO A 261 13.12 3.82 -21.84
C PRO A 261 14.60 3.60 -22.17
N ALA A 262 15.01 2.35 -22.23
CA ALA A 262 16.32 1.95 -22.70
C ALA A 262 16.09 0.85 -23.73
N PRO A 263 16.65 0.97 -24.94
CA PRO A 263 16.47 -0.04 -25.96
C PRO A 263 17.15 -1.34 -25.51
N ALA A 264 16.38 -2.42 -25.53
CA ALA A 264 16.83 -3.77 -25.21
C ALA A 264 17.74 -4.34 -26.31
N ALA A 265 18.33 -5.51 -26.01
CA ALA A 265 19.17 -6.21 -26.96
C ALA A 265 18.32 -6.75 -28.11
N GLY A 266 18.46 -6.15 -29.30
CA GLY A 266 17.64 -6.49 -30.47
C GLY A 266 16.95 -5.28 -31.09
N ASP A 267 16.81 -4.20 -30.32
CA ASP A 267 15.94 -3.06 -30.65
C ASP A 267 16.52 -2.12 -31.73
N ALA A 268 17.70 -2.48 -32.24
CA ALA A 268 18.44 -1.74 -33.26
C ALA A 268 18.71 -0.27 -32.90
N PHE A 269 19.06 0.02 -31.64
CA PHE A 269 19.47 1.37 -31.24
C PHE A 269 20.64 1.87 -32.10
N GLY A 270 20.50 3.08 -32.63
CA GLY A 270 21.43 3.64 -33.61
C GLY A 270 21.05 3.36 -35.07
N ALA A 271 19.91 2.71 -35.34
CA ALA A 271 19.46 2.44 -36.71
C ALA A 271 19.23 3.73 -37.52
N ALA A 272 18.79 4.80 -36.86
CA ALA A 272 18.71 6.13 -37.45
C ALA A 272 19.22 7.19 -36.47
N VAL A 273 19.95 8.18 -36.99
CA VAL A 273 20.54 9.27 -36.21
C VAL A 273 20.34 10.59 -36.94
N ALA A 274 19.94 11.64 -36.22
CA ALA A 274 19.84 13.00 -36.74
C ALA A 274 20.44 14.02 -35.77
N ALA A 275 21.16 15.00 -36.30
CA ALA A 275 21.58 16.17 -35.54
C ALA A 275 20.40 17.15 -35.40
N VAL A 276 20.16 17.64 -34.19
CA VAL A 276 19.07 18.56 -33.86
C VAL A 276 19.66 19.73 -33.07
N GLY A 277 20.21 20.73 -33.75
CA GLY A 277 20.91 21.83 -33.08
C GLY A 277 22.13 21.33 -32.26
N GLY A 278 22.15 21.61 -30.95
CA GLY A 278 23.18 21.13 -30.00
C GLY A 278 22.94 19.71 -29.46
N PHE A 279 22.02 18.97 -30.07
CA PHE A 279 21.55 17.67 -29.59
C PHE A 279 21.68 16.60 -30.67
N VAL A 280 21.65 15.34 -30.27
CA VAL A 280 21.64 14.18 -31.17
C VAL A 280 20.41 13.34 -30.89
N LEU A 281 19.60 13.09 -31.92
CA LEU A 281 18.47 12.17 -31.88
C LEU A 281 18.93 10.82 -32.42
N ILE A 282 18.74 9.75 -31.65
CA ILE A 282 19.11 8.38 -31.97
C ILE A 282 17.87 7.51 -31.82
N ALA A 283 17.57 6.66 -32.80
CA ALA A 283 16.38 5.81 -32.76
C ALA A 283 16.70 4.33 -32.50
N ALA A 284 15.72 3.63 -31.94
CA ALA A 284 15.63 2.17 -31.82
C ALA A 284 14.27 1.73 -32.39
N PRO A 285 14.19 1.41 -33.69
CA PRO A 285 12.92 1.13 -34.35
C PRO A 285 12.28 -0.20 -33.94
N LEU A 286 13.03 -1.09 -33.29
CA LEU A 286 12.50 -2.37 -32.79
C LEU A 286 12.33 -2.35 -31.27
N ASP A 287 12.25 -1.16 -30.68
CA ASP A 287 11.97 -1.00 -29.26
C ASP A 287 10.55 -1.48 -28.94
N ASP A 288 10.43 -2.39 -27.97
CA ASP A 288 9.16 -3.00 -27.58
C ASP A 288 8.34 -2.15 -26.59
N THR A 289 8.78 -0.93 -26.26
CA THR A 289 8.07 -0.05 -25.33
C THR A 289 6.75 0.40 -25.95
N GLY A 290 5.62 -0.04 -25.36
CA GLY A 290 4.26 0.29 -25.78
C GLY A 290 3.58 -0.85 -26.54
N ALA A 291 4.24 -1.43 -27.55
CA ALA A 291 3.83 -2.64 -28.25
C ALA A 291 5.05 -3.35 -28.88
N VAL A 292 4.89 -4.60 -29.31
CA VAL A 292 5.96 -5.40 -29.95
C VAL A 292 6.50 -4.66 -31.18
N ASP A 293 7.80 -4.40 -31.24
CA ASP A 293 8.49 -3.64 -32.30
C ASP A 293 7.82 -2.28 -32.60
N ALA A 294 7.22 -1.62 -31.60
CA ALA A 294 6.56 -0.32 -31.79
C ALA A 294 7.56 0.78 -32.17
N GLY A 295 8.74 0.76 -31.54
CA GLY A 295 9.86 1.66 -31.79
C GLY A 295 9.90 2.91 -30.90
N ALA A 296 11.11 3.45 -30.70
CA ALA A 296 11.38 4.64 -29.89
C ALA A 296 12.50 5.52 -30.48
N ALA A 297 12.53 6.80 -30.09
CA ALA A 297 13.62 7.73 -30.42
C ALA A 297 14.10 8.52 -29.19
N PHE A 298 15.40 8.77 -29.10
CA PHE A 298 16.08 9.24 -27.90
C PHE A 298 16.93 10.47 -28.22
N LEU A 299 16.69 11.58 -27.53
CA LEU A 299 17.45 12.83 -27.67
C LEU A 299 18.53 12.92 -26.61
N PHE A 300 19.75 13.24 -27.02
CA PHE A 300 20.92 13.41 -26.18
C PHE A 300 21.51 14.81 -26.32
N ASP A 301 22.11 15.31 -25.25
CA ASP A 301 23.02 16.44 -25.34
C ASP A 301 24.30 16.02 -26.09
N ALA A 302 24.65 16.74 -27.16
CA ALA A 302 25.80 16.38 -28.00
C ALA A 302 27.15 16.61 -27.31
N THR A 303 27.17 17.42 -26.24
CA THR A 303 28.39 17.79 -25.51
C THR A 303 28.64 16.84 -24.34
N THR A 304 27.61 16.54 -23.55
CA THR A 304 27.72 15.71 -22.34
C THR A 304 27.36 14.25 -22.56
N ALA A 305 26.78 13.91 -23.72
CA ALA A 305 26.20 12.59 -24.03
C ALA A 305 25.10 12.14 -23.04
N SER A 306 24.52 13.07 -22.27
CA SER A 306 23.44 12.75 -21.35
C SER A 306 22.11 12.62 -22.09
N PRO A 307 21.26 11.62 -21.78
CA PRO A 307 19.92 11.52 -22.33
C PRO A 307 19.05 12.67 -21.81
N LEU A 308 18.23 13.24 -22.70
CA LEU A 308 17.36 14.37 -22.40
C LEU A 308 15.88 13.98 -22.46
N VAL A 309 15.45 13.38 -23.58
CA VAL A 309 14.05 13.07 -23.86
C VAL A 309 13.96 11.75 -24.62
N THR A 310 12.96 10.93 -24.30
CA THR A 310 12.55 9.80 -25.14
C THR A 310 11.19 10.12 -25.77
N PHE A 311 11.09 9.89 -27.08
CA PHE A 311 9.86 9.91 -27.85
C PHE A 311 9.41 8.47 -28.08
N LEU A 312 8.16 8.18 -27.71
CA LEU A 312 7.47 6.92 -28.00
C LEU A 312 6.44 7.17 -29.09
N ASP A 313 6.03 6.13 -29.83
CA ASP A 313 4.94 6.26 -30.81
C ASP A 313 3.66 6.73 -30.10
N PRO A 314 3.12 7.91 -30.44
CA PRO A 314 1.90 8.44 -29.81
C PRO A 314 0.66 7.55 -29.97
N ALA A 315 0.67 6.64 -30.95
CA ALA A 315 -0.40 5.69 -31.21
C ALA A 315 0.19 4.32 -31.55
N ALA A 316 0.99 3.79 -30.62
CA ALA A 316 1.77 2.55 -30.75
C ALA A 316 0.92 1.32 -31.10
N GLY A 317 1.22 0.74 -32.27
CA GLY A 317 0.81 -0.59 -32.72
C GLY A 317 2.00 -1.55 -32.84
N ALA A 318 1.69 -2.84 -32.97
CA ALA A 318 2.71 -3.86 -33.16
C ALA A 318 3.40 -3.69 -34.54
N ARG A 319 4.73 -3.63 -34.55
CA ARG A 319 5.60 -3.43 -35.73
C ARG A 319 5.41 -2.10 -36.44
N ASP A 320 5.07 -1.08 -35.67
CA ASP A 320 4.97 0.29 -36.18
C ASP A 320 6.34 0.84 -36.61
N GLN A 321 7.41 0.36 -35.98
CA GLN A 321 8.80 0.72 -36.27
C GLN A 321 9.09 2.22 -36.17
N PHE A 322 8.46 2.89 -35.22
CA PHE A 322 8.70 4.28 -34.87
C PHE A 322 10.19 4.52 -34.61
N GLY A 323 10.79 5.45 -35.35
CA GLY A 323 12.24 5.66 -35.31
C GLY A 323 13.01 5.03 -36.46
N LEU A 324 12.36 4.33 -37.40
CA LEU A 324 13.06 3.79 -38.59
C LEU A 324 13.71 4.91 -39.41
N ALA A 325 13.11 6.10 -39.41
CA ALA A 325 13.71 7.32 -39.92
C ALA A 325 13.53 8.45 -38.92
N VAL A 326 14.57 9.27 -38.74
CA VAL A 326 14.52 10.46 -37.88
C VAL A 326 15.09 11.67 -38.61
N GLY A 327 14.62 12.86 -38.26
CA GLY A 327 15.03 14.12 -38.84
C GLY A 327 14.79 15.32 -37.92
N ALA A 328 15.21 16.49 -38.39
CA ALA A 328 15.05 17.75 -37.66
C ALA A 328 14.48 18.82 -38.61
N GLN A 329 13.55 19.64 -38.11
CA GLN A 329 13.01 20.78 -38.85
C GLN A 329 12.78 21.95 -37.90
N GLY A 330 13.51 23.06 -38.08
CA GLY A 330 13.26 24.31 -37.36
C GLY A 330 13.36 24.21 -35.82
N GLY A 331 14.16 23.28 -35.30
CA GLY A 331 14.26 22.99 -33.86
C GLY A 331 13.26 21.95 -33.36
N SER A 332 12.33 21.50 -34.20
CA SER A 332 11.49 20.33 -33.97
C SER A 332 12.23 19.05 -34.37
N VAL A 333 11.86 17.93 -33.75
CA VAL A 333 12.26 16.61 -34.21
C VAL A 333 11.15 15.94 -34.98
N VAL A 334 11.50 15.17 -36.01
CA VAL A 334 10.56 14.41 -36.82
C VAL A 334 10.96 12.94 -36.76
N VAL A 335 9.99 12.07 -36.50
CA VAL A 335 10.19 10.62 -36.38
C VAL A 335 9.18 9.89 -37.25
N GLY A 336 9.66 9.03 -38.14
CA GLY A 336 8.83 8.18 -38.99
C GLY A 336 8.43 6.89 -38.30
N SER A 337 7.19 6.45 -38.51
CA SER A 337 6.61 5.19 -38.06
C SER A 337 5.96 4.51 -39.28
N PRO A 338 6.74 3.74 -40.06
CA PRO A 338 6.32 3.25 -41.36
C PRO A 338 5.28 2.14 -41.31
N GLY A 339 5.20 1.35 -40.22
CA GLY A 339 4.19 0.30 -40.08
C GLY A 339 2.77 0.84 -40.30
N PRO A 340 2.36 1.92 -39.60
CA PRO A 340 1.09 2.59 -39.83
C PRO A 340 1.17 3.70 -40.90
N SER A 341 2.29 3.85 -41.62
CA SER A 341 2.52 4.91 -42.61
C SER A 341 2.38 6.33 -42.05
N ARG A 342 2.96 6.59 -40.87
CA ARG A 342 2.88 7.88 -40.16
C ARG A 342 4.24 8.55 -40.04
N ALA A 343 4.21 9.87 -39.85
CA ALA A 343 5.36 10.65 -39.40
C ALA A 343 4.89 11.65 -38.35
N TYR A 344 5.65 11.73 -37.26
CA TYR A 344 5.33 12.57 -36.12
C TYR A 344 6.34 13.71 -36.03
N ARG A 345 5.85 14.93 -35.82
CA ARG A 345 6.68 16.09 -35.51
C ARG A 345 6.48 16.44 -34.04
N PHE A 346 7.57 16.52 -33.30
CA PHE A 346 7.58 16.94 -31.90
C PHE A 346 8.27 18.29 -31.78
N ASP A 347 7.60 19.21 -31.10
CA ASP A 347 8.10 20.54 -30.75
C ASP A 347 8.49 20.54 -29.27
N PRO A 348 9.73 20.16 -28.90
CA PRO A 348 10.17 20.14 -27.51
C PRO A 348 10.25 21.57 -26.95
N VAL A 349 9.18 21.99 -26.26
CA VAL A 349 9.11 23.29 -25.58
C VAL A 349 10.07 23.31 -24.39
N GLY A 350 10.94 24.32 -24.31
CA GLY A 350 11.84 24.52 -23.17
C GLY A 350 13.30 24.07 -23.37
N LEU A 351 13.65 23.49 -24.53
CA LEU A 351 15.04 23.26 -24.92
C LEU A 351 15.57 24.44 -25.74
N PRO A 352 16.84 24.88 -25.58
CA PRO A 352 17.44 25.97 -26.34
C PRO A 352 17.78 25.51 -27.77
N LEU A 353 16.76 25.13 -28.54
CA LEU A 353 16.86 24.67 -29.93
C LEU A 353 16.78 25.82 -30.94
N ALA A 354 16.36 27.01 -30.49
CA ALA A 354 16.18 28.20 -31.30
C ALA A 354 17.35 29.17 -31.10
N ALA A 355 18.51 28.85 -31.64
CA ALA A 355 19.57 29.84 -31.80
C ALA A 355 20.47 29.51 -32.99
N HIS A 356 20.02 29.76 -34.22
CA HIS A 356 20.85 30.29 -35.32
C HIS A 356 19.96 30.92 -36.41
N SER A 357 20.29 32.17 -36.74
CA SER A 357 19.44 33.26 -37.25
C SER A 357 19.26 33.35 -38.78
N SER A 358 18.05 33.76 -39.18
CA SER A 358 17.57 34.63 -40.29
C SER A 358 18.35 34.85 -41.63
N ILE A 359 17.60 34.91 -42.75
CA ILE A 359 17.42 36.06 -43.67
C ILE A 359 16.57 35.67 -44.91
N ALA A 360 15.76 36.66 -45.37
CA ALA A 360 14.99 36.79 -46.62
C ALA A 360 13.54 36.27 -46.59
N ALA A 361 12.51 37.00 -47.00
CA ALA A 361 12.32 38.39 -47.40
C ALA A 361 10.79 38.65 -47.42
N ARG A 362 10.38 39.90 -47.20
CA ARG A 362 9.01 40.39 -47.46
C ARG A 362 8.54 40.02 -48.88
N LEU A 363 7.30 39.51 -49.01
CA LEU A 363 6.39 39.78 -50.14
C LEU A 363 4.94 39.44 -49.74
N THR A 364 4.12 40.50 -49.62
CA THR A 364 2.69 40.65 -49.94
C THR A 364 1.57 39.84 -49.25
N ASN A 365 0.46 40.56 -49.08
CA ASN A 365 -0.75 40.29 -48.32
C ASN A 365 -1.81 39.52 -49.13
N SER A 366 -2.54 38.62 -48.46
CA SER A 366 -3.95 38.24 -48.65
C SER A 366 -4.44 37.60 -49.97
N VAL A 367 -4.87 36.33 -49.92
CA VAL A 367 -6.30 35.93 -50.04
C VAL A 367 -6.51 34.72 -49.12
N SER A 368 -7.40 34.86 -48.14
CA SER A 368 -7.96 33.77 -47.35
C SER A 368 -8.98 33.01 -48.22
N GLY A 369 -8.75 31.72 -48.46
CA GLY A 369 -9.85 30.81 -48.80
C GLY A 369 -10.88 30.90 -47.68
N LEU A 370 -12.08 31.36 -48.02
CA LEU A 370 -13.19 31.49 -47.10
C LEU A 370 -14.13 30.35 -47.42
N CYS A 371 -14.11 29.36 -46.52
CA CYS A 371 -15.02 28.23 -46.59
C CYS A 371 -16.49 28.67 -46.56
N GLY A 372 -17.30 28.07 -47.43
CA GLY A 372 -18.74 28.34 -47.53
C GLY A 372 -19.11 29.27 -48.68
N ASN A 373 -18.28 29.39 -49.72
CA ASN A 373 -18.53 30.23 -50.90
C ASN A 373 -19.05 29.45 -52.12
N GLY A 374 -19.12 28.12 -52.01
CA GLY A 374 -19.62 27.19 -53.03
C GLY A 374 -18.58 26.76 -54.06
N VAL A 375 -17.29 27.04 -53.81
CA VAL A 375 -16.16 26.71 -54.70
C VAL A 375 -15.03 26.09 -53.88
N VAL A 376 -14.62 24.87 -54.23
CA VAL A 376 -13.53 24.15 -53.55
C VAL A 376 -12.16 24.70 -53.99
N ASP A 377 -11.48 25.42 -53.11
CA ASP A 377 -10.17 26.04 -53.36
C ASP A 377 -8.97 25.12 -52.98
N PRO A 378 -7.75 25.40 -53.48
CA PRO A 378 -6.57 24.56 -53.19
C PRO A 378 -6.23 24.52 -51.68
N GLY A 379 -6.44 23.36 -51.05
CA GLY A 379 -6.26 23.13 -49.61
C GLY A 379 -7.55 22.75 -48.88
N GLU A 380 -8.70 22.90 -49.54
CA GLU A 380 -10.02 22.52 -49.05
C GLU A 380 -10.36 21.08 -49.48
N GLN A 381 -11.04 20.33 -48.61
CA GLN A 381 -11.52 18.98 -48.91
C GLN A 381 -12.95 18.99 -49.47
N CYS A 382 -13.73 20.03 -49.18
CA CYS A 382 -15.08 20.31 -49.67
C CYS A 382 -15.43 21.80 -49.47
N ASP A 383 -16.46 22.32 -50.15
CA ASP A 383 -17.13 23.62 -49.90
C ASP A 383 -18.56 23.52 -50.48
N ASP A 384 -19.59 23.61 -49.64
CA ASP A 384 -20.99 23.42 -50.01
C ASP A 384 -21.80 24.73 -50.07
N GLY A 385 -21.12 25.87 -49.94
CA GLY A 385 -21.71 27.20 -50.10
C GLY A 385 -22.58 27.68 -48.95
N ASN A 386 -22.48 27.05 -47.77
CA ASN A 386 -23.21 27.47 -46.58
C ASN A 386 -22.27 27.58 -45.35
N THR A 387 -22.82 27.92 -44.17
CA THR A 387 -22.03 28.04 -42.92
C THR A 387 -22.53 27.11 -41.81
N ASN A 388 -22.96 25.90 -42.14
CA ASN A 388 -23.49 24.89 -41.22
C ASN A 388 -22.48 23.74 -41.02
N ASP A 389 -21.90 23.64 -39.83
CA ASP A 389 -20.87 22.63 -39.52
C ASP A 389 -21.36 21.16 -39.44
N PHE A 390 -22.66 20.90 -39.64
CA PHE A 390 -23.30 19.61 -39.38
C PHE A 390 -23.89 18.92 -40.62
N ASP A 391 -23.59 19.40 -41.81
CA ASP A 391 -23.97 18.76 -43.07
C ASP A 391 -22.74 18.17 -43.78
N ASP A 392 -22.84 18.03 -45.10
CA ASP A 392 -21.87 17.31 -45.93
C ASP A 392 -20.51 18.03 -46.04
N CYS A 393 -20.38 19.26 -45.55
CA CYS A 393 -19.10 19.98 -45.46
C CYS A 393 -19.02 20.93 -44.26
N ARG A 394 -17.92 20.89 -43.50
CA ARG A 394 -17.73 21.80 -42.35
C ARG A 394 -17.30 23.19 -42.79
N ASN A 395 -17.53 24.18 -41.94
CA ASN A 395 -17.14 25.58 -42.16
C ASN A 395 -15.63 25.83 -42.10
N ASP A 396 -14.82 24.79 -41.82
CA ASP A 396 -13.36 24.79 -41.96
C ASP A 396 -12.88 24.06 -43.22
N CYS A 397 -13.81 23.70 -44.11
CA CYS A 397 -13.59 23.09 -45.42
C CYS A 397 -12.95 21.71 -45.36
N THR A 398 -13.30 20.98 -44.30
CA THR A 398 -13.03 19.56 -44.12
C THR A 398 -14.31 18.74 -44.27
N LEU A 399 -14.17 17.52 -44.78
CA LEU A 399 -15.31 16.59 -44.82
C LEU A 399 -15.80 16.32 -43.39
N PRO A 400 -17.12 16.19 -43.17
CA PRO A 400 -17.66 15.94 -41.84
C PRO A 400 -17.10 14.63 -41.29
N LEU A 401 -16.58 14.66 -40.05
CA LEU A 401 -16.32 13.42 -39.31
C LEU A 401 -17.67 12.88 -38.85
N CYS A 402 -18.16 11.83 -39.51
CA CYS A 402 -19.20 11.02 -38.91
C CYS A 402 -18.63 10.35 -37.65
N CYS A 403 -19.35 10.54 -36.54
CA CYS A 403 -19.18 9.92 -35.22
C CYS A 403 -18.20 10.61 -34.26
N PHE A 404 -18.69 11.62 -33.53
CA PHE A 404 -18.22 11.93 -32.18
C PHE A 404 -19.38 12.47 -31.30
N ILE A 405 -19.55 11.90 -30.10
CA ILE A 405 -20.33 12.47 -28.98
C ILE A 405 -19.43 12.42 -27.71
N LEU A 406 -19.56 13.43 -26.86
CA LEU A 406 -18.73 13.78 -25.69
C LEU A 406 -18.69 12.73 -24.53
N PRO A 407 -17.63 12.74 -23.69
CA PRO A 407 -17.37 11.79 -22.61
C PRO A 407 -18.12 12.16 -21.31
N ALA A 408 -19.45 12.03 -21.30
CA ALA A 408 -20.26 12.18 -20.09
C ALA A 408 -21.50 11.27 -20.09
N THR A 409 -21.37 10.00 -20.48
CA THR A 409 -22.50 9.06 -20.54
C THR A 409 -22.07 7.61 -20.28
N SER A 410 -21.69 7.25 -19.06
CA SER A 410 -21.62 5.83 -18.67
C SER A 410 -23.01 5.20 -18.48
N HIS A 411 -24.06 6.00 -18.24
CA HIS A 411 -25.45 5.53 -18.03
C HIS A 411 -26.20 5.17 -19.33
N TYR A 412 -25.63 5.38 -20.52
CA TYR A 412 -26.26 4.95 -21.80
C TYR A 412 -25.69 3.64 -22.33
N CYS A 413 -24.67 3.12 -21.65
CA CYS A 413 -24.04 1.85 -21.96
C CYS A 413 -24.48 0.74 -21.02
N ASP A 414 -25.39 1.06 -20.10
CA ASP A 414 -26.00 0.12 -19.17
C ASP A 414 -27.19 -0.52 -19.88
N ASP A 415 -27.13 -1.81 -20.17
CA ASP A 415 -28.26 -2.53 -20.79
C ASP A 415 -29.33 -2.95 -19.77
N GLY A 416 -29.14 -2.58 -18.50
CA GLY A 416 -30.02 -2.91 -17.39
C GLY A 416 -29.92 -4.36 -16.96
N ASN A 417 -28.94 -5.12 -17.46
CA ASN A 417 -28.68 -6.50 -17.07
C ASN A 417 -27.57 -6.55 -16.01
N PRO A 418 -27.90 -6.81 -14.73
CA PRO A 418 -26.90 -6.81 -13.65
C PRO A 418 -25.90 -7.98 -13.76
N CYS A 419 -26.19 -8.94 -14.63
CA CYS A 419 -25.36 -10.11 -14.91
C CYS A 419 -24.34 -9.84 -16.08
N THR A 420 -24.20 -8.58 -16.55
CA THR A 420 -23.14 -8.13 -17.47
C THR A 420 -22.36 -6.93 -16.90
N ASP A 421 -21.05 -6.90 -17.11
CA ASP A 421 -20.19 -5.74 -16.88
C ASP A 421 -20.19 -4.87 -18.13
N ASP A 422 -20.84 -3.73 -18.00
CA ASP A 422 -21.11 -2.81 -19.08
C ASP A 422 -20.01 -1.76 -19.18
N THR A 423 -19.17 -1.91 -20.21
CA THR A 423 -18.01 -1.07 -20.42
C THR A 423 -18.07 -0.42 -21.79
N PHE A 424 -17.85 0.89 -21.83
CA PHE A 424 -17.80 1.65 -23.07
C PHE A 424 -16.36 1.78 -23.58
N ASP A 425 -16.07 1.23 -24.76
CA ASP A 425 -14.80 1.40 -25.48
C ASP A 425 -14.97 2.45 -26.60
N PRO A 426 -14.21 3.56 -26.60
CA PRO A 426 -14.32 4.62 -27.62
C PRO A 426 -14.08 4.17 -29.07
N SER A 427 -13.39 3.05 -29.28
CA SER A 427 -13.08 2.47 -30.59
C SER A 427 -14.05 1.38 -31.05
N ARG A 428 -14.84 0.81 -30.13
CA ARG A 428 -15.73 -0.35 -30.38
C ARG A 428 -17.20 -0.11 -30.03
N GLY A 429 -17.53 0.98 -29.32
CA GLY A 429 -18.87 1.24 -28.80
C GLY A 429 -19.13 0.53 -27.47
N CYS A 430 -20.42 0.38 -27.13
CA CYS A 430 -20.83 -0.31 -25.90
C CYS A 430 -20.54 -1.81 -25.97
N THR A 431 -19.89 -2.33 -24.93
CA THR A 431 -19.60 -3.75 -24.78
C THR A 431 -20.15 -4.23 -23.45
N HIS A 432 -21.00 -5.26 -23.50
CA HIS A 432 -21.65 -5.88 -22.36
C HIS A 432 -21.03 -7.27 -22.21
N MET A 433 -20.07 -7.43 -21.29
CA MET A 433 -19.43 -8.73 -21.05
C MET A 433 -20.16 -9.46 -19.94
N PRO A 434 -20.55 -10.74 -20.12
CA PRO A 434 -21.12 -11.54 -19.04
C PRO A 434 -20.18 -11.56 -17.84
N ASN A 435 -20.71 -11.22 -16.66
CA ASN A 435 -19.97 -11.25 -15.40
C ASN A 435 -20.51 -12.38 -14.50
N ASP A 436 -19.77 -12.71 -13.45
CA ASP A 436 -20.14 -13.79 -12.52
C ASP A 436 -21.12 -13.32 -11.42
N ARG A 437 -21.85 -12.22 -11.61
CA ARG A 437 -22.84 -11.76 -10.62
C ARG A 437 -24.16 -12.49 -10.79
N CYS A 438 -24.75 -12.91 -9.67
CA CYS A 438 -26.05 -13.57 -9.63
C CYS A 438 -27.18 -12.53 -9.55
N CYS A 439 -28.18 -12.66 -10.42
CA CYS A 439 -29.43 -11.93 -10.34
C CYS A 439 -30.29 -12.54 -9.19
N GLU A 440 -30.52 -11.82 -8.07
CA GLU A 440 -31.08 -12.37 -6.82
C GLU A 440 -32.60 -12.66 -6.86
N THR A 441 -33.34 -12.11 -7.83
CA THR A 441 -34.79 -12.39 -7.98
C THR A 441 -35.26 -12.40 -9.44
N SER A 442 -36.33 -13.15 -9.72
CA SER A 442 -36.90 -13.36 -11.06
C SER A 442 -37.63 -12.15 -11.68
N GLY A 443 -37.48 -10.96 -11.09
CA GLY A 443 -38.10 -9.72 -11.58
C GLY A 443 -37.20 -8.89 -12.51
N GLU A 444 -35.94 -9.27 -12.67
CA GLU A 444 -34.92 -8.48 -13.36
C GLU A 444 -34.70 -8.87 -14.83
N CYS A 445 -35.29 -9.99 -15.30
CA CYS A 445 -35.16 -10.45 -16.69
C CYS A 445 -36.38 -10.05 -17.54
N SER A 446 -36.14 -9.53 -18.74
CA SER A 446 -37.21 -9.12 -19.67
C SER A 446 -37.93 -10.32 -20.29
N SER A 447 -39.13 -10.07 -20.80
CA SER A 447 -40.13 -11.08 -21.19
C SER A 447 -39.62 -12.16 -22.15
N GLY A 448 -39.46 -13.38 -21.62
CA GLY A 448 -39.20 -14.59 -22.41
C GLY A 448 -38.27 -15.59 -21.74
N GLU A 449 -37.50 -15.17 -20.73
CA GLU A 449 -36.44 -16.00 -20.13
C GLU A 449 -36.80 -16.43 -18.70
N THR A 450 -36.39 -17.65 -18.35
CA THR A 450 -36.56 -18.21 -17.01
C THR A 450 -35.17 -18.45 -16.41
N CYS A 451 -34.80 -17.70 -15.38
CA CYS A 451 -33.56 -17.95 -14.64
C CYS A 451 -33.61 -19.29 -13.90
N ARG A 452 -32.55 -20.09 -14.04
CA ARG A 452 -32.28 -21.24 -13.17
C ARG A 452 -30.96 -21.01 -12.43
N PRO A 453 -30.86 -21.34 -11.14
CA PRO A 453 -29.62 -21.15 -10.39
C PRO A 453 -28.62 -22.23 -10.79
N CYS A 454 -27.40 -21.80 -11.07
CA CYS A 454 -26.27 -22.63 -11.50
C CYS A 454 -26.51 -23.33 -12.85
N ASP A 455 -26.42 -22.55 -13.93
CA ASP A 455 -25.82 -22.89 -15.24
C ASP A 455 -26.19 -21.76 -16.23
N ALA A 456 -25.20 -21.22 -16.93
CA ALA A 456 -25.35 -20.02 -17.77
C ALA A 456 -26.38 -20.19 -18.92
N CYS A 457 -27.20 -19.16 -19.17
CA CYS A 457 -28.09 -19.09 -20.34
C CYS A 457 -27.31 -18.63 -21.58
N PHE A 458 -27.37 -19.42 -22.67
CA PHE A 458 -26.85 -19.02 -23.98
C PHE A 458 -27.98 -18.47 -24.87
N LEU A 459 -27.78 -17.28 -25.43
CA LEU A 459 -28.48 -16.78 -26.62
C LEU A 459 -27.58 -16.98 -27.84
N ASN A 460 -27.83 -18.01 -28.65
CA ASN A 460 -28.28 -17.84 -30.04
C ASN A 460 -28.46 -19.15 -30.81
N HIS A 461 -29.55 -19.18 -31.56
CA HIS A 461 -29.94 -20.09 -32.62
C HIS A 461 -28.91 -20.04 -33.78
N TRP A 462 -28.32 -21.18 -34.17
CA TRP A 462 -27.64 -21.28 -35.47
C TRP A 462 -28.12 -22.47 -36.30
N ASP A 463 -28.68 -22.12 -37.44
CA ASP A 463 -29.00 -23.01 -38.53
C ASP A 463 -27.73 -23.72 -39.04
N CYS A 464 -27.84 -25.04 -38.99
CA CYS A 464 -27.05 -26.09 -39.61
C CYS A 464 -26.03 -25.68 -40.70
N CYS A 465 -24.86 -26.30 -40.61
CA CYS A 465 -24.23 -27.06 -41.69
C CYS A 465 -24.87 -26.89 -43.07
N ASP A 466 -24.37 -25.94 -43.85
CA ASP A 466 -24.41 -26.03 -45.31
C ASP A 466 -23.10 -25.47 -45.86
N LYS A 467 -22.26 -26.41 -46.35
CA LYS A 467 -20.89 -26.27 -46.89
C LYS A 467 -19.80 -26.48 -45.85
N GLY A 468 -19.48 -27.77 -45.68
CA GLY A 468 -18.52 -28.28 -44.71
C GLY A 468 -17.12 -27.68 -44.79
N GLY A 469 -16.46 -27.71 -43.63
CA GLY A 469 -15.02 -27.51 -43.49
C GLY A 469 -14.63 -26.54 -42.38
N ALA A 470 -14.76 -26.94 -41.11
CA ALA A 470 -13.77 -26.70 -40.05
C ALA A 470 -14.32 -27.15 -38.68
N THR A 471 -13.72 -28.19 -38.12
CA THR A 471 -13.89 -28.63 -36.73
C THR A 471 -13.06 -27.74 -35.79
N CYS A 472 -13.67 -27.12 -34.79
CA CYS A 472 -12.99 -26.65 -33.58
C CYS A 472 -13.33 -27.61 -32.43
N LEU A 473 -12.30 -28.21 -31.84
CA LEU A 473 -12.39 -29.16 -30.73
C LEU A 473 -12.47 -28.42 -29.40
N VAL A 474 -13.59 -28.59 -28.69
CA VAL A 474 -13.71 -28.38 -27.24
C VAL A 474 -13.67 -29.78 -26.61
N PRO A 475 -12.90 -30.05 -25.53
CA PRO A 475 -12.83 -31.40 -24.96
C PRO A 475 -14.20 -31.79 -24.41
N LEU A 476 -14.75 -32.89 -24.91
CA LEU A 476 -15.98 -33.49 -24.41
C LEU A 476 -15.81 -33.88 -22.95
N ILE A 477 -16.67 -33.37 -22.06
CA ILE A 477 -16.93 -34.00 -20.78
C ILE A 477 -17.64 -35.31 -21.12
N THR A 478 -17.08 -36.44 -20.70
CA THR A 478 -17.64 -37.76 -20.95
C THR A 478 -17.94 -38.44 -19.63
N ASP A 479 -19.06 -39.16 -19.55
CA ASP A 479 -19.50 -39.95 -18.38
C ASP A 479 -18.53 -41.09 -18.00
N THR A 480 -17.42 -41.27 -18.72
CA THR A 480 -16.43 -42.32 -18.46
C THR A 480 -15.00 -41.88 -18.73
N CYS A 481 -14.07 -42.16 -17.81
CA CYS A 481 -12.64 -41.87 -17.95
C CYS A 481 -11.85 -42.93 -18.74
N ALA A 482 -12.53 -43.80 -19.51
CA ALA A 482 -11.90 -44.91 -20.22
C ALA A 482 -11.07 -44.41 -21.42
N GLY A 483 -9.75 -44.35 -21.23
CA GLY A 483 -8.79 -43.90 -22.25
C GLY A 483 -8.47 -42.41 -22.22
N LEU A 484 -8.91 -41.67 -21.19
CA LEU A 484 -8.61 -40.25 -21.00
C LEU A 484 -7.40 -40.04 -20.07
N TYR A 485 -6.68 -38.94 -20.29
CA TYR A 485 -5.55 -38.55 -19.46
C TYR A 485 -5.99 -37.91 -18.14
N ASN A 486 -5.11 -37.93 -17.13
CA ASN A 486 -5.43 -37.35 -15.83
C ASN A 486 -5.66 -35.83 -15.93
N GLY A 487 -6.71 -35.33 -15.27
CA GLY A 487 -7.09 -33.91 -15.26
C GLY A 487 -8.05 -33.49 -16.38
N VAL A 488 -8.55 -34.43 -17.19
CA VAL A 488 -9.70 -34.17 -18.09
C VAL A 488 -10.97 -34.11 -17.25
N GLY A 489 -11.81 -33.10 -17.51
CA GLY A 489 -13.13 -32.99 -16.90
C GLY A 489 -14.03 -34.16 -17.31
N CYS A 490 -14.69 -34.74 -16.33
CA CYS A 490 -15.64 -35.83 -16.50
C CYS A 490 -16.86 -35.55 -15.59
N ASP A 491 -17.87 -36.40 -15.62
CA ASP A 491 -19.02 -36.32 -14.71
C ASP A 491 -19.24 -37.73 -14.14
N ASP A 492 -19.14 -37.88 -12.81
CA ASP A 492 -19.34 -39.16 -12.13
C ASP A 492 -20.83 -39.43 -11.78
N SER A 493 -21.72 -38.54 -12.22
CA SER A 493 -23.16 -38.53 -11.99
C SER A 493 -23.56 -38.48 -10.50
N ASN A 494 -22.63 -38.14 -9.61
CA ASN A 494 -22.91 -37.95 -8.20
C ASN A 494 -23.17 -36.47 -7.91
N ALA A 495 -24.42 -36.14 -7.56
CA ALA A 495 -24.82 -34.77 -7.26
C ALA A 495 -24.15 -34.17 -6.00
N CYS A 496 -23.40 -35.00 -5.25
CA CYS A 496 -22.64 -34.63 -4.06
C CYS A 496 -21.16 -34.37 -4.31
N THR A 497 -20.72 -34.43 -5.56
CA THR A 497 -19.38 -34.02 -5.96
C THR A 497 -19.44 -32.84 -6.92
N VAL A 498 -18.38 -32.04 -6.92
CA VAL A 498 -18.18 -30.90 -7.82
C VAL A 498 -16.74 -30.95 -8.35
N ASP A 499 -16.52 -30.33 -9.52
CA ASP A 499 -15.22 -30.28 -10.20
C ASP A 499 -14.62 -31.67 -10.46
N ASP A 500 -15.45 -32.55 -11.02
CA ASP A 500 -15.11 -33.93 -11.36
C ASP A 500 -13.98 -34.02 -12.39
N VAL A 501 -12.93 -34.75 -12.04
CA VAL A 501 -11.76 -34.93 -12.90
C VAL A 501 -11.36 -36.39 -13.01
N CYS A 502 -10.89 -36.78 -14.19
CA CYS A 502 -10.33 -38.11 -14.39
C CYS A 502 -9.02 -38.25 -13.62
N GLN A 503 -8.95 -39.24 -12.73
CA GLN A 503 -7.72 -39.66 -12.08
C GLN A 503 -7.57 -41.18 -12.16
N SER A 504 -6.53 -41.63 -12.85
CA SER A 504 -6.25 -43.05 -13.08
C SER A 504 -7.41 -43.81 -13.71
N HIS A 505 -8.10 -43.18 -14.67
CA HIS A 505 -9.27 -43.72 -15.40
C HIS A 505 -10.55 -43.86 -14.55
N VAL A 506 -10.62 -43.21 -13.40
CA VAL A 506 -11.82 -43.09 -12.57
C VAL A 506 -12.22 -41.63 -12.52
N CYS A 507 -13.52 -41.34 -12.69
CA CYS A 507 -14.06 -40.00 -12.52
C CYS A 507 -14.42 -39.79 -11.05
N SER A 508 -13.97 -38.70 -10.45
CA SER A 508 -14.30 -38.35 -9.07
C SER A 508 -14.07 -36.85 -8.82
N GLY A 509 -14.98 -36.20 -8.10
CA GLY A 509 -14.84 -34.80 -7.68
C GLY A 509 -14.71 -34.59 -6.18
N MET A 510 -14.71 -33.31 -5.78
CA MET A 510 -14.64 -32.89 -4.38
C MET A 510 -16.02 -32.88 -3.73
N PRO A 511 -16.15 -33.19 -2.42
CA PRO A 511 -17.44 -33.17 -1.73
C PRO A 511 -18.13 -31.80 -1.80
N ARG A 512 -19.39 -31.77 -2.24
CA ARG A 512 -20.25 -30.59 -2.29
C ARG A 512 -20.66 -30.17 -0.87
N ASN A 513 -20.42 -28.91 -0.52
CA ASN A 513 -20.85 -28.37 0.77
C ASN A 513 -22.37 -28.09 0.74
N CYS A 514 -23.11 -28.68 1.67
CA CYS A 514 -24.56 -28.57 1.77
C CYS A 514 -25.05 -27.77 2.99
N ASP A 515 -24.18 -27.05 3.68
CA ASP A 515 -24.54 -26.24 4.86
C ASP A 515 -25.45 -25.04 4.47
N ASP A 516 -26.68 -24.98 4.98
CA ASP A 516 -27.62 -23.87 4.75
C ASP A 516 -27.51 -22.74 5.80
N SER A 517 -26.48 -22.80 6.65
CA SER A 517 -26.20 -21.87 7.73
C SER A 517 -27.30 -21.81 8.81
N ARG A 518 -28.20 -22.81 8.88
CA ARG A 518 -29.16 -22.98 9.97
C ARG A 518 -28.72 -24.11 10.88
N ALA A 519 -28.32 -23.79 12.10
CA ALA A 519 -27.78 -24.79 13.03
C ALA A 519 -28.76 -25.91 13.46
N CYS A 520 -30.05 -25.82 13.14
CA CYS A 520 -31.06 -26.85 13.49
C CYS A 520 -31.46 -27.76 12.33
N THR A 521 -30.92 -27.56 11.13
CA THR A 521 -31.06 -28.47 9.99
C THR A 521 -29.93 -29.49 9.99
N ASP A 522 -30.27 -30.75 9.70
CA ASP A 522 -29.27 -31.75 9.35
C ASP A 522 -29.05 -31.67 7.84
N ASP A 523 -27.92 -31.08 7.47
CA ASP A 523 -27.53 -30.76 6.11
C ASP A 523 -26.72 -31.91 5.53
N THR A 524 -27.42 -32.81 4.85
CA THR A 524 -26.84 -34.02 4.28
C THR A 524 -26.88 -33.95 2.77
N CYS A 525 -25.90 -34.57 2.12
CA CYS A 525 -25.91 -34.68 0.68
C CYS A 525 -26.40 -36.06 0.25
N ASN A 526 -27.39 -36.08 -0.65
CA ASN A 526 -27.90 -37.29 -1.27
C ASN A 526 -27.34 -37.42 -2.70
N GLU A 527 -26.63 -38.51 -2.97
CA GLU A 527 -25.90 -38.71 -4.24
C GLU A 527 -26.78 -38.63 -5.49
N ALA A 528 -28.10 -38.85 -5.38
CA ALA A 528 -29.04 -38.78 -6.51
C ALA A 528 -29.76 -37.43 -6.64
N SER A 529 -29.90 -36.65 -5.56
CA SER A 529 -30.71 -35.42 -5.55
C SER A 529 -29.97 -34.16 -5.09
N GLY A 530 -28.70 -34.27 -4.71
CA GLY A 530 -27.89 -33.18 -4.18
C GLY A 530 -28.20 -32.88 -2.71
N CYS A 531 -28.03 -31.63 -2.30
CA CYS A 531 -28.19 -31.22 -0.91
C CYS A 531 -29.63 -31.39 -0.39
N VAL A 532 -29.77 -31.97 0.80
CA VAL A 532 -31.02 -32.20 1.52
C VAL A 532 -30.89 -31.62 2.92
N HIS A 533 -31.79 -30.67 3.24
CA HIS A 533 -31.81 -29.98 4.54
C HIS A 533 -32.99 -30.48 5.37
N ASN A 534 -32.73 -31.30 6.39
CA ASN A 534 -33.78 -31.89 7.21
C ASN A 534 -34.09 -31.03 8.44
N THR A 535 -35.30 -30.48 8.50
CA THR A 535 -35.78 -29.58 9.58
C THR A 535 -36.43 -30.31 10.76
N ALA A 536 -36.40 -31.64 10.81
CA ALA A 536 -37.09 -32.45 11.82
C ALA A 536 -36.56 -32.28 13.26
N GLY A 537 -35.48 -31.53 13.48
CA GLY A 537 -34.86 -31.26 14.79
C GLY A 537 -35.21 -29.93 15.45
N CYS A 538 -35.93 -29.00 14.80
CA CYS A 538 -36.13 -27.65 15.33
C CYS A 538 -37.27 -27.53 16.38
N VAL A 539 -37.44 -28.54 17.25
CA VAL A 539 -38.43 -28.56 18.34
C VAL A 539 -37.70 -28.45 19.69
N CYS A 540 -37.91 -27.37 20.43
CA CYS A 540 -37.32 -27.17 21.76
C CYS A 540 -38.35 -27.36 22.88
N THR A 541 -37.91 -27.77 24.06
CA THR A 541 -38.75 -27.79 25.28
C THR A 541 -38.15 -26.97 26.42
N THR A 542 -36.88 -26.57 26.29
CA THR A 542 -36.14 -25.77 27.27
C THR A 542 -35.21 -24.81 26.57
N ASP A 543 -34.92 -23.67 27.19
CA ASP A 543 -34.05 -22.62 26.63
C ASP A 543 -32.62 -23.13 26.36
N VAL A 544 -32.11 -24.07 27.16
CA VAL A 544 -30.78 -24.67 27.00
C VAL A 544 -30.64 -25.46 25.69
N GLN A 545 -31.74 -25.96 25.13
CA GLN A 545 -31.72 -26.66 23.85
C GLN A 545 -31.64 -25.71 22.65
N CYS A 546 -31.77 -24.41 22.90
CA CYS A 546 -31.67 -23.36 21.89
C CYS A 546 -30.36 -22.58 21.97
N ASP A 547 -29.48 -22.95 22.90
CA ASP A 547 -28.19 -22.29 23.11
C ASP A 547 -27.32 -22.40 21.85
N ASP A 548 -27.11 -21.28 21.17
CA ASP A 548 -26.30 -21.20 19.96
C ASP A 548 -24.82 -20.90 20.26
N ASN A 549 -24.42 -21.01 21.54
CA ASN A 549 -23.09 -20.65 22.06
C ASN A 549 -22.68 -19.21 21.74
N ASN A 550 -23.62 -18.33 21.37
CA ASN A 550 -23.34 -16.92 21.16
C ASN A 550 -23.71 -16.13 22.43
N PRO A 551 -22.73 -15.59 23.17
CA PRO A 551 -23.00 -14.84 24.40
C PRO A 551 -23.73 -13.51 24.16
N CYS A 552 -24.00 -13.14 22.90
CA CYS A 552 -24.74 -11.95 22.51
C CYS A 552 -26.18 -12.17 22.09
N THR A 553 -26.68 -13.40 22.22
CA THR A 553 -28.08 -13.76 22.05
C THR A 553 -28.64 -14.24 23.38
N ARG A 554 -29.93 -13.97 23.59
CA ARG A 554 -30.72 -14.60 24.63
C ARG A 554 -31.57 -15.66 23.96
N ASP A 555 -31.19 -16.90 24.18
CA ASP A 555 -31.86 -18.03 23.57
C ASP A 555 -33.04 -18.42 24.43
N SER A 556 -34.20 -18.51 23.81
CA SER A 556 -35.45 -18.78 24.51
C SER A 556 -36.31 -19.69 23.66
N CYS A 557 -36.76 -20.79 24.26
CA CYS A 557 -37.70 -21.68 23.64
C CYS A 557 -39.11 -21.11 23.79
N VAL A 558 -39.73 -20.67 22.70
CA VAL A 558 -41.07 -20.08 22.71
C VAL A 558 -41.98 -20.87 21.78
N GLY A 559 -42.92 -21.61 22.38
CA GLY A 559 -43.91 -22.39 21.61
C GLY A 559 -43.26 -23.46 20.74
N GLU A 560 -42.38 -24.28 21.35
CA GLU A 560 -41.61 -25.34 20.68
C GLU A 560 -40.61 -24.88 19.63
N THR A 561 -40.46 -23.57 19.42
CA THR A 561 -39.52 -23.00 18.44
C THR A 561 -38.42 -22.23 19.16
N CYS A 562 -37.16 -22.47 18.75
CA CYS A 562 -36.03 -21.70 19.28
C CYS A 562 -36.07 -20.25 18.80
N ARG A 563 -35.94 -19.31 19.74
CA ARG A 563 -35.87 -17.89 19.47
C ARG A 563 -34.64 -17.28 20.13
N ASN A 564 -33.67 -16.91 19.30
CA ASN A 564 -32.42 -16.30 19.74
C ASN A 564 -32.58 -14.79 19.59
N THR A 565 -32.83 -14.10 20.70
CA THR A 565 -33.10 -12.66 20.70
C THR A 565 -31.80 -11.90 20.99
N PRO A 566 -31.32 -11.03 20.09
CA PRO A 566 -30.09 -10.27 20.33
C PRO A 566 -30.15 -9.47 21.63
N LEU A 567 -29.07 -9.53 22.43
CA LEU A 567 -28.88 -8.65 23.57
C LEU A 567 -28.67 -7.20 23.09
N ALA A 568 -28.99 -6.24 23.95
CA ALA A 568 -28.84 -4.83 23.63
C ALA A 568 -27.36 -4.48 23.35
N ASP A 569 -27.14 -3.64 22.34
CA ASP A 569 -25.80 -3.17 21.98
C ASP A 569 -25.10 -2.55 23.20
N GLY A 570 -23.86 -2.98 23.47
CA GLY A 570 -23.08 -2.58 24.65
C GLY A 570 -23.14 -3.54 25.84
N SER A 571 -23.92 -4.62 25.77
CA SER A 571 -23.92 -5.69 26.78
C SER A 571 -22.57 -6.44 26.76
N THR A 572 -22.01 -6.78 27.93
CA THR A 572 -20.72 -7.48 28.01
C THR A 572 -20.87 -8.95 27.63
N CYS A 573 -20.00 -9.45 26.75
CA CYS A 573 -20.03 -10.83 26.27
C CYS A 573 -18.74 -11.63 26.58
N GLY A 574 -17.81 -11.05 27.34
CA GLY A 574 -16.49 -11.61 27.63
C GLY A 574 -16.27 -12.19 29.03
N GLY A 575 -15.28 -13.08 29.13
CA GLY A 575 -14.91 -13.87 30.33
C GLY A 575 -14.30 -13.10 31.51
N GLY A 576 -14.53 -11.80 31.63
CA GLY A 576 -14.08 -11.00 32.78
C GLY A 576 -12.56 -10.79 32.88
N ASP A 577 -11.80 -11.04 31.80
CA ASP A 577 -10.36 -10.78 31.77
C ASP A 577 -10.09 -9.32 31.38
N LEU A 578 -9.52 -8.55 32.31
CA LEU A 578 -9.35 -7.09 32.20
C LEU A 578 -8.17 -6.67 31.28
N CYS A 579 -7.52 -7.64 30.61
CA CYS A 579 -6.33 -7.41 29.79
C CYS A 579 -6.51 -7.66 28.28
N SER A 580 -7.70 -8.03 27.80
CA SER A 580 -8.00 -8.24 26.36
C SER A 580 -8.98 -7.23 25.73
N GLY A 581 -9.32 -6.14 26.43
CA GLY A 581 -10.32 -5.16 25.97
C GLY A 581 -11.75 -5.51 26.41
N LEU A 582 -12.69 -4.56 26.29
CA LEU A 582 -14.10 -4.84 26.57
C LEU A 582 -14.73 -5.58 25.36
N GLU A 583 -15.11 -6.84 25.57
CA GLU A 583 -15.93 -7.60 24.63
C GLU A 583 -17.40 -7.22 24.85
N ILE A 584 -18.01 -6.58 23.85
CA ILE A 584 -19.41 -6.14 23.90
C ILE A 584 -20.20 -6.68 22.73
N CYS A 585 -21.51 -6.83 22.93
CA CYS A 585 -22.44 -7.17 21.87
C CYS A 585 -22.67 -5.96 20.98
N MET A 586 -22.47 -6.12 19.67
CA MET A 586 -22.98 -5.21 18.66
C MET A 586 -23.73 -6.02 17.60
N ARG A 587 -25.00 -5.67 17.37
CA ARG A 587 -25.89 -6.32 16.39
C ARG A 587 -25.97 -7.85 16.57
N GLY A 588 -25.99 -8.31 17.82
CA GLY A 588 -26.12 -9.73 18.17
C GLY A 588 -24.83 -10.54 18.02
N GLN A 589 -23.69 -9.94 17.66
CA GLN A 589 -22.38 -10.59 17.65
C GLN A 589 -21.50 -10.07 18.78
N CYS A 590 -20.76 -10.97 19.42
CA CYS A 590 -19.73 -10.58 20.38
C CYS A 590 -18.54 -10.01 19.63
N VAL A 591 -18.41 -8.69 19.65
CA VAL A 591 -17.29 -8.01 19.05
C VAL A 591 -16.32 -7.59 20.15
N SER A 592 -15.04 -7.89 19.94
CA SER A 592 -14.02 -7.16 20.69
C SER A 592 -14.11 -5.72 20.22
N THR A 593 -14.55 -4.82 21.10
CA THR A 593 -14.27 -3.41 20.84
C THR A 593 -12.78 -3.21 21.06
N ALA A 594 -12.03 -3.35 19.98
CA ALA A 594 -10.90 -2.47 19.76
C ALA A 594 -11.36 -1.32 18.86
N PRO A 595 -11.72 -0.15 19.41
CA PRO A 595 -11.74 1.08 18.66
C PRO A 595 -10.58 1.97 19.09
N ALA A 596 -10.14 2.76 18.12
CA ALA A 596 -9.26 3.92 18.22
C ALA A 596 -9.13 4.54 19.61
N ALA A 597 -7.88 4.79 20.00
CA ALA A 597 -7.49 5.53 21.21
C ALA A 597 -7.80 4.83 22.54
N CYS A 598 -7.05 3.78 22.84
CA CYS A 598 -6.45 3.71 24.18
C CYS A 598 -5.37 4.79 24.27
N PHE A 599 -5.82 6.06 24.40
CA PHE A 599 -5.08 7.27 24.75
C PHE A 599 -3.54 7.17 24.76
N ASP A 600 -2.93 7.40 23.60
CA ASP A 600 -1.81 8.34 23.52
C ASP A 600 -2.32 9.72 24.00
N LEU A 601 -2.17 9.99 25.30
CA LEU A 601 -2.10 11.31 25.99
C LEU A 601 -2.45 11.26 27.48
N VAL A 602 -2.59 10.09 28.09
CA VAL A 602 -2.49 9.97 29.55
C VAL A 602 -1.23 9.18 29.89
N ARG A 603 -0.09 9.87 29.80
CA ARG A 603 1.10 9.49 30.57
C ARG A 603 0.71 9.49 32.05
N CYS A 604 0.53 8.31 32.62
CA CYS A 604 0.46 8.13 34.06
C CYS A 604 0.63 6.64 34.39
N THR A 605 1.83 6.10 34.19
CA THR A 605 2.32 5.23 35.27
C THR A 605 2.58 6.14 36.47
N CYS A 606 2.39 5.63 37.68
CA CYS A 606 2.77 6.37 38.90
C CYS A 606 4.25 6.81 38.93
N ALA A 607 5.07 6.36 37.97
CA ALA A 607 6.47 6.72 37.79
C ALA A 607 6.68 8.02 37.00
N GLU A 608 5.75 8.45 36.13
CA GLU A 608 5.94 9.61 35.24
C GLU A 608 5.34 10.92 35.79
N GLY A 609 4.50 10.84 36.82
CA GLY A 609 3.83 12.01 37.41
C GLY A 609 2.74 12.62 36.51
N LEU A 610 2.12 13.72 36.97
CA LEU A 610 1.14 14.49 36.19
C LEU A 610 1.85 15.58 35.38
N ALA A 611 1.59 15.62 34.07
CA ALA A 611 2.09 16.66 33.18
C ALA A 611 0.94 17.33 32.42
N CYS A 612 1.19 18.54 31.93
CA CYS A 612 0.36 19.26 30.97
C CYS A 612 1.15 19.54 29.68
N PRO A 613 0.47 19.81 28.55
CA PRO A 613 1.13 20.06 27.26
C PRO A 613 2.18 21.18 27.32
N ASP A 614 1.97 22.17 28.18
CA ASP A 614 2.83 23.35 28.33
C ASP A 614 3.78 23.27 29.56
N GLY A 615 3.90 22.11 30.22
CA GLY A 615 4.81 21.92 31.37
C GLY A 615 4.27 21.06 32.51
N SER A 616 4.97 21.06 33.65
CA SER A 616 4.61 20.25 34.83
C SER A 616 3.26 20.64 35.45
N ALA A 617 2.47 19.67 35.90
CA ALA A 617 1.22 19.96 36.58
C ALA A 617 1.45 20.80 37.86
N PRO A 618 0.51 21.69 38.24
CA PRO A 618 0.66 22.50 39.45
C PRO A 618 0.90 21.62 40.69
N ALA A 619 1.84 22.01 41.55
CA ALA A 619 2.23 21.23 42.75
C ALA A 619 1.03 20.81 43.62
N ARG A 620 0.03 21.69 43.76
CA ARG A 620 -1.22 21.42 44.50
C ARG A 620 -2.07 20.28 43.94
N VAL A 621 -1.80 19.84 42.72
CA VAL A 621 -2.43 18.68 42.05
C VAL A 621 -1.45 17.51 41.99
N ALA A 622 -0.18 17.78 41.63
CA ALA A 622 0.84 16.76 41.45
C ALA A 622 1.21 16.03 42.77
N GLU A 623 1.34 16.76 43.89
CA GLU A 623 1.71 16.20 45.20
C GLU A 623 0.70 15.17 45.74
N PRO A 624 -0.61 15.50 45.88
CA PRO A 624 -1.59 14.53 46.36
C PRO A 624 -1.72 13.33 45.41
N PHE A 625 -1.57 13.55 44.10
CA PHE A 625 -1.58 12.47 43.11
C PHE A 625 -0.39 11.51 43.27
N ALA A 626 0.83 12.04 43.41
CA ALA A 626 2.02 11.24 43.64
C ALA A 626 1.94 10.45 44.95
N GLN A 627 1.41 11.05 46.02
CA GLN A 627 1.17 10.36 47.29
C GLN A 627 0.14 9.23 47.15
N ALA A 628 -0.94 9.45 46.39
CA ALA A 628 -1.93 8.43 46.12
C ALA A 628 -1.31 7.24 45.37
N CYS A 629 -0.50 7.54 44.36
CA CYS A 629 0.28 6.58 43.60
C CYS A 629 1.22 5.72 44.47
N GLY A 630 1.98 6.36 45.38
CA GLY A 630 2.84 5.65 46.33
C GLY A 630 2.06 4.71 47.27
N LEU A 631 0.85 5.09 47.67
CA LEU A 631 -0.02 4.24 48.48
C LEU A 631 -0.56 3.03 47.70
N VAL A 632 -0.85 3.17 46.40
CA VAL A 632 -1.23 2.05 45.53
C VAL A 632 -0.05 1.08 45.35
N GLY A 633 1.15 1.60 45.10
CA GLY A 633 2.37 0.79 45.04
C GLY A 633 2.64 0.03 46.36
N ALA A 634 2.50 0.70 47.49
CA ALA A 634 2.61 0.07 48.81
C ALA A 634 1.52 -0.98 49.06
N ALA A 635 0.29 -0.75 48.58
CA ALA A 635 -0.80 -1.72 48.69
C ALA A 635 -0.49 -3.00 47.90
N LYS A 636 0.06 -2.85 46.69
CA LYS A 636 0.51 -3.98 45.85
C LYS A 636 1.60 -4.80 46.55
N ALA A 637 2.63 -4.14 47.08
CA ALA A 637 3.69 -4.81 47.82
C ALA A 637 3.18 -5.56 49.06
N ILE A 638 2.24 -4.95 49.81
CA ILE A 638 1.61 -5.59 50.97
C ILE A 638 0.76 -6.79 50.53
N ALA A 639 0.00 -6.70 49.44
CA ALA A 639 -0.84 -7.79 48.95
C ALA A 639 0.00 -8.99 48.46
N ALA A 640 1.15 -8.72 47.83
CA ALA A 640 2.07 -9.74 47.32
C ALA A 640 2.89 -10.45 48.42
N ASP A 641 3.03 -9.85 49.62
CA ASP A 641 3.75 -10.46 50.73
C ASP A 641 3.02 -11.72 51.24
N THR A 642 3.52 -12.91 50.85
CA THR A 642 3.00 -14.22 51.26
C THR A 642 3.45 -14.66 52.66
N THR A 643 4.32 -13.89 53.32
CA THR A 643 4.78 -14.19 54.69
C THR A 643 3.74 -13.82 55.76
N GLN A 644 2.71 -13.04 55.40
CA GLN A 644 1.60 -12.66 56.28
C GLN A 644 0.28 -13.36 55.91
N PRO A 645 -0.61 -13.65 56.89
CA PRO A 645 -1.92 -14.25 56.61
C PRO A 645 -2.75 -13.43 55.61
N LYS A 646 -3.41 -14.09 54.64
CA LYS A 646 -4.21 -13.46 53.57
C LYS A 646 -5.15 -12.37 54.09
N LYS A 647 -5.89 -12.64 55.17
CA LYS A 647 -6.82 -11.69 55.80
C LYS A 647 -6.13 -10.40 56.26
N LYS A 648 -4.91 -10.50 56.82
CA LYS A 648 -4.15 -9.37 57.36
C LYS A 648 -3.54 -8.52 56.25
N ARG A 649 -2.95 -9.15 55.22
CA ARG A 649 -2.37 -8.44 54.06
C ARG A 649 -3.43 -7.76 53.19
N VAL A 650 -4.54 -8.46 52.88
CA VAL A 650 -5.67 -7.89 52.11
C VAL A 650 -6.32 -6.73 52.86
N GLY A 651 -6.53 -6.85 54.17
CA GLY A 651 -7.06 -5.75 54.99
C GLY A 651 -6.18 -4.50 54.98
N LYS A 652 -4.85 -4.68 55.14
CA LYS A 652 -3.88 -3.57 55.08
C LYS A 652 -3.82 -2.94 53.68
N ALA A 653 -3.81 -3.75 52.61
CA ALA A 653 -3.81 -3.28 51.23
C ALA A 653 -5.08 -2.48 50.90
N LYS A 654 -6.27 -2.96 51.31
CA LYS A 654 -7.53 -2.23 51.17
C LYS A 654 -7.51 -0.88 51.90
N GLY A 655 -6.92 -0.83 53.09
CA GLY A 655 -6.75 0.43 53.85
C GLY A 655 -5.86 1.44 53.14
N LYS A 656 -4.80 0.98 52.48
CA LYS A 656 -3.89 1.83 51.68
C LYS A 656 -4.55 2.36 50.41
N ILE A 657 -5.27 1.50 49.68
CA ILE A 657 -6.04 1.94 48.49
C ILE A 657 -7.14 2.92 48.88
N GLN A 658 -7.79 2.73 50.03
CA GLN A 658 -8.81 3.69 50.48
C GLN A 658 -8.23 5.09 50.74
N ARG A 659 -7.01 5.17 51.31
CA ARG A 659 -6.31 6.45 51.49
C ARG A 659 -5.88 7.06 50.15
N ALA A 660 -5.47 6.24 49.20
CA ALA A 660 -5.16 6.69 47.83
C ALA A 660 -6.39 7.29 47.13
N LEU A 661 -7.56 6.65 47.27
CA LEU A 661 -8.83 7.15 46.72
C LEU A 661 -9.23 8.52 47.26
N THR A 662 -8.95 8.80 48.55
CA THR A 662 -9.15 10.14 49.14
C THR A 662 -8.23 11.17 48.48
N LEU A 663 -6.93 10.85 48.35
CA LEU A 663 -5.95 11.75 47.77
C LEU A 663 -6.18 12.03 46.27
N PHE A 664 -6.65 11.04 45.49
CA PHE A 664 -7.12 11.29 44.12
C PHE A 664 -8.33 12.22 44.10
N GLY A 665 -9.23 12.10 45.09
CA GLY A 665 -10.33 13.06 45.27
C GLY A 665 -9.84 14.47 45.52
N ASP A 666 -8.87 14.64 46.42
CA ASP A 666 -8.28 15.94 46.76
C ASP A 666 -7.57 16.58 45.55
N ALA A 667 -6.83 15.79 44.77
CA ALA A 667 -6.21 16.23 43.51
C ALA A 667 -7.28 16.70 42.50
N GLY A 668 -8.37 15.96 42.35
CA GLY A 668 -9.49 16.33 41.46
C GLY A 668 -10.17 17.63 41.90
N HIS A 669 -10.39 17.82 43.21
CA HIS A 669 -10.91 19.07 43.75
C HIS A 669 -9.95 20.25 43.53
N ALA A 670 -8.63 20.02 43.63
CA ALA A 670 -7.63 21.03 43.34
C ALA A 670 -7.66 21.47 41.86
N VAL A 671 -7.80 20.54 40.92
CA VAL A 671 -7.96 20.84 39.48
C VAL A 671 -9.21 21.69 39.25
N ALA A 672 -10.36 21.30 39.82
CA ALA A 672 -11.61 22.05 39.68
C ALA A 672 -11.50 23.49 40.24
N LYS A 673 -10.81 23.66 41.38
CA LYS A 673 -10.56 24.97 42.00
C LYS A 673 -9.62 25.84 41.17
N LEU A 674 -8.59 25.26 40.57
CA LEU A 674 -7.64 25.97 39.71
C LEU A 674 -8.27 26.39 38.37
N LYS A 675 -9.11 25.52 37.79
CA LYS A 675 -9.93 25.82 36.60
C LYS A 675 -10.84 27.02 36.85
N ARG A 676 -11.59 27.02 37.97
CA ARG A 676 -12.49 28.13 38.35
C ARG A 676 -11.76 29.46 38.59
N LYS A 677 -10.48 29.42 38.97
CA LYS A 677 -9.65 30.62 39.19
C LYS A 677 -8.85 31.03 37.95
N HIS A 678 -9.04 30.38 36.80
CA HIS A 678 -8.25 30.59 35.58
C HIS A 678 -6.74 30.48 35.80
N LYS A 679 -6.31 29.67 36.78
CA LYS A 679 -4.88 29.45 37.11
C LYS A 679 -4.25 28.29 36.34
N VAL A 680 -5.05 27.61 35.52
CA VAL A 680 -4.64 26.50 34.65
C VAL A 680 -5.44 26.61 33.35
N PRO A 681 -4.83 26.40 32.16
CA PRO A 681 -5.55 26.42 30.89
C PRO A 681 -6.71 25.40 30.84
N PRO A 682 -7.82 25.70 30.15
CA PRO A 682 -8.98 24.80 30.09
C PRO A 682 -8.65 23.38 29.59
N GLN A 683 -7.75 23.27 28.61
CA GLN A 683 -7.30 21.99 28.05
C GLN A 683 -6.50 21.17 29.07
N CYS A 684 -5.51 21.77 29.73
CA CYS A 684 -4.76 21.13 30.82
C CYS A 684 -5.66 20.72 31.99
N ALA A 685 -6.65 21.55 32.36
CA ALA A 685 -7.61 21.21 33.41
C ALA A 685 -8.53 20.02 33.04
N ALA A 686 -8.93 19.90 31.77
CA ALA A 686 -9.72 18.77 31.29
C ALA A 686 -8.91 17.47 31.32
N MET A 687 -7.67 17.52 30.83
CA MET A 687 -6.75 16.38 30.82
C MET A 687 -6.44 15.88 32.23
N LEU A 688 -6.05 16.78 33.15
CA LEU A 688 -5.80 16.42 34.55
C LEU A 688 -7.03 15.80 35.22
N ALA A 689 -8.23 16.33 34.96
CA ALA A 689 -9.46 15.80 35.53
C ALA A 689 -9.78 14.38 35.01
N GLN A 690 -9.57 14.15 33.71
CA GLN A 690 -9.77 12.84 33.08
C GLN A 690 -8.81 11.80 33.65
N THR A 691 -7.52 12.13 33.74
CA THR A 691 -6.48 11.26 34.31
C THR A 691 -6.77 10.88 35.76
N ILE A 692 -7.13 11.86 36.60
CA ILE A 692 -7.45 11.62 38.01
C ILE A 692 -8.72 10.77 38.14
N SER A 693 -9.72 10.99 37.29
CA SER A 693 -10.95 10.19 37.26
C SER A 693 -10.65 8.73 36.90
N HIS A 694 -9.84 8.50 35.87
CA HIS A 694 -9.41 7.17 35.47
C HIS A 694 -8.64 6.45 36.58
N ALA A 695 -7.66 7.11 37.20
CA ALA A 695 -6.89 6.54 38.32
C ALA A 695 -7.79 6.16 39.51
N LYS A 696 -8.83 6.96 39.78
CA LYS A 696 -9.83 6.67 40.83
C LYS A 696 -10.69 5.45 40.49
N THR A 697 -11.06 5.27 39.23
CA THR A 697 -11.81 4.09 38.77
C THR A 697 -10.98 2.82 38.91
N VAL A 698 -9.72 2.85 38.44
CA VAL A 698 -8.80 1.71 38.58
C VAL A 698 -8.56 1.36 40.05
N ALA A 699 -8.32 2.36 40.91
CA ALA A 699 -8.13 2.13 42.35
C ALA A 699 -9.39 1.57 43.04
N LYS A 700 -10.60 1.91 42.56
CA LYS A 700 -11.84 1.30 43.08
C LYS A 700 -11.95 -0.17 42.69
N GLY A 701 -11.67 -0.52 41.43
CA GLY A 701 -11.64 -1.91 40.95
C GLY A 701 -10.61 -2.74 41.73
N LEU A 702 -9.39 -2.22 41.85
CA LEU A 702 -8.35 -2.89 42.64
C LEU A 702 -8.79 -3.16 44.10
N ARG A 703 -9.55 -2.25 44.70
CA ARG A 703 -10.09 -2.43 46.06
C ARG A 703 -11.20 -3.50 46.13
N SER A 704 -12.05 -3.61 45.10
CA SER A 704 -13.09 -4.65 45.04
C SER A 704 -12.50 -6.03 44.82
N ASP A 705 -11.41 -6.12 44.05
CA ASP A 705 -10.88 -7.40 43.53
C ASP A 705 -9.81 -8.01 44.44
N LEU A 706 -9.22 -7.21 45.34
CA LEU A 706 -8.27 -7.69 46.35
C LEU A 706 -8.68 -8.94 47.17
N PRO A 707 -9.96 -9.19 47.50
CA PRO A 707 -10.39 -10.44 48.15
C PRO A 707 -10.26 -11.68 47.26
N SER A 708 -10.52 -11.54 45.96
CA SER A 708 -10.49 -12.62 44.97
C SER A 708 -9.08 -12.93 44.49
N CYS A 709 -8.10 -12.03 44.69
CA CYS A 709 -6.71 -12.32 44.37
C CYS A 709 -6.16 -13.55 45.12
N THR A 710 -5.67 -14.54 44.37
CA THR A 710 -4.75 -15.59 44.82
C THR A 710 -3.31 -15.07 44.79
N PRO A 711 -2.34 -15.77 45.44
CA PRO A 711 -0.95 -15.30 45.56
C PRO A 711 -0.32 -14.84 44.25
#